data_AF-A0A0M3IYU6-F1
#
_entry.id   AF-A0A0M3IYU6-F1
#
_cell.length_a   1.000
_cell.length_b   1.000
_cell.length_c   1.000
_cell.angle_alpha   90.00
_cell.angle_beta   90.00
_cell.angle_gamma   90.00
#
_symmetry.space_group_name_H-M   'P 1'
#
loop_
_entity.id
_entity.type
_entity.pdbx_description
1 polymer ?
#
loop_
_entity_poly.entity_id
_entity_poly.type
_entity_poly.pdbx_seq_one_letter_code
_entity_poly.pdbx_strand_id
1 'polypeptide(L)'
;MTTLPGQFSTSLIFNDHHRDLIHCVAFDFHGRRIATSSSDMIVCVWNQSSNGVWQKSASWKSHGGPVWRVIWAHPEFGQILATCSFDRSVIIWEETVRSEDETLSRNGMQSSMKAKSRTHWKRCCQLVDSRHNVTDIKFAPRHLGLMLATVSSQGMLRIYEAPDVINLSMWNLNTDITVFKYRCSALTWSSNRLKKPLIAISSDDREDVPKYIAIYEYHDSLRKWQLLNSSAIKVDEPIHDIAFAPSAGRSYHLLAIAAKNISIYKLNEDVRNDNPSQTTFYNIDLVEILENSSPSYVDMWRLSWNITGTILTAGSSDGNVRVWKANFLKKWPLIATIKSSESCKTDDPNKTTTISALPKQNHREWNKLLMILDAAENEGFHLLIVDSIGASVAMLSLTLWIVLAAVVILIAFLLYIYTRLPKKIPVQFRGKHAFITGGSKGIGKELAIGLIKRGCNVSISARDAKQLQLTCDELRTVAQSTAQANISARWYQLDVTDSFEKEFGNLYIQYHSVLKAFLEFTETLHLVEAVILKAEKECGKEIDILINNAGTCIQGAFDELSTEAFQQQFSLNCLSSIKTTHALVKRMKLARNGHIGFVCSAAGQFAMFGYSAYSMSKFALRGFAESLRMELLPFNIGVSLLYPPNTSTEGYQEELKTMPDEVREISGTAGLFTARHVAECYLNDMASGNISTSIGLEGWMLNAIASATSMENNFLRTLLESRPEFTLFSMFRELTSRKFTCQQKVTVSDQQMILLLLSVDITGADTHHNANLYERRQQNRRRMSFETSIL
;
A
#
# COMPACT_ATOMS: atom_id res chain seq x y z
N MET A 1 11.30 30.05 0.06
CA MET A 1 9.82 30.19 0.03
C MET A 1 9.23 29.21 1.03
N THR A 2 8.70 29.76 2.11
CA THR A 2 8.07 29.07 3.25
C THR A 2 6.76 28.43 2.80
N THR A 3 6.70 27.10 2.78
CA THR A 3 5.47 26.34 2.54
C THR A 3 4.52 26.52 3.72
N LEU A 4 3.34 27.08 3.46
CA LEU A 4 2.23 27.19 4.42
C LEU A 4 1.89 25.80 5.01
N PRO A 5 1.65 25.67 6.32
CA PRO A 5 1.14 24.44 6.90
C PRO A 5 -0.30 24.23 6.40
N GLY A 6 -0.59 23.03 5.88
CA GLY A 6 -1.91 22.66 5.40
C GLY A 6 -2.97 22.90 6.49
N GLN A 7 -3.97 23.72 6.17
CA GLN A 7 -5.09 23.99 7.06
C GLN A 7 -5.90 22.70 7.24
N PHE A 8 -5.91 22.18 8.47
CA PHE A 8 -6.91 21.20 8.89
C PHE A 8 -8.27 21.92 8.93
N SER A 9 -9.22 21.48 8.10
CA SER A 9 -10.59 22.00 8.15
C SER A 9 -11.43 21.17 9.12
N THR A 10 -12.02 21.82 10.11
CA THR A 10 -13.03 21.23 10.99
C THR A 10 -14.41 21.46 10.39
N SER A 11 -15.19 20.39 10.24
CA SER A 11 -16.60 20.48 9.82
C SER A 11 -17.48 20.02 10.98
N LEU A 12 -18.43 20.84 11.39
CA LEU A 12 -19.46 20.43 12.34
C LEU A 12 -20.37 19.38 11.66
N ILE A 13 -20.40 18.16 12.21
CA ILE A 13 -21.21 17.06 11.66
C ILE A 13 -22.61 17.02 12.31
N PHE A 14 -22.75 17.45 13.57
CA PHE A 14 -23.96 17.24 14.37
C PHE A 14 -24.40 18.53 15.08
N ASN A 15 -25.70 18.80 15.16
CA ASN A 15 -26.25 19.71 16.18
C ASN A 15 -27.55 19.19 16.83
N ASP A 16 -28.41 18.43 16.12
CA ASP A 16 -29.80 18.23 16.58
C ASP A 16 -30.29 16.77 16.74
N HIS A 17 -29.41 15.78 16.89
CA HIS A 17 -29.83 14.35 16.81
C HIS A 17 -29.75 13.53 18.09
N HIS A 18 -28.85 13.86 19.01
CA HIS A 18 -28.84 13.29 20.35
C HIS A 18 -29.40 14.32 21.33
N ARG A 19 -30.22 13.86 22.29
CA ARG A 19 -30.86 14.77 23.26
C ARG A 19 -29.99 15.06 24.48
N ASP A 20 -28.90 14.32 24.61
CA ASP A 20 -28.01 14.32 25.77
C ASP A 20 -26.57 14.02 25.29
N LEU A 21 -25.60 14.10 26.21
CA LEU A 21 -24.17 13.98 25.96
C LEU A 21 -23.81 12.71 25.19
N ILE A 22 -22.94 12.85 24.19
CA ILE A 22 -22.37 11.74 23.41
C ILE A 22 -21.14 11.22 24.16
N HIS A 23 -21.11 9.93 24.46
CA HIS A 23 -20.02 9.31 25.22
C HIS A 23 -18.96 8.67 24.34
N CYS A 24 -19.36 8.15 23.18
CA CYS A 24 -18.44 7.44 22.29
C CYS A 24 -18.88 7.52 20.85
N VAL A 25 -17.88 7.70 20.00
CA VAL A 25 -17.96 7.67 18.54
C VAL A 25 -17.00 6.58 18.05
N ALA A 26 -17.47 5.69 17.18
CA ALA A 26 -16.65 4.64 16.60
C ALA A 26 -16.85 4.55 15.09
N PHE A 27 -15.73 4.54 14.36
CA PHE A 27 -15.71 4.30 12.93
C PHE A 27 -15.82 2.82 12.61
N ASP A 28 -16.45 2.50 11.49
CA ASP A 28 -16.33 1.18 10.89
C ASP A 28 -14.92 0.95 10.36
N PHE A 29 -14.60 -0.31 10.05
CA PHE A 29 -13.27 -0.69 9.56
C PHE A 29 -12.84 0.07 8.28
N HIS A 30 -13.80 0.53 7.47
CA HIS A 30 -13.54 1.23 6.22
C HIS A 30 -13.50 2.77 6.38
N GLY A 31 -13.83 3.30 7.56
CA GLY A 31 -13.93 4.73 7.81
C GLY A 31 -15.10 5.44 7.12
N ARG A 32 -16.05 4.69 6.54
CA ARG A 32 -17.20 5.25 5.79
C ARG A 32 -18.47 5.32 6.61
N ARG A 33 -18.49 4.64 7.75
CA ARG A 33 -19.61 4.65 8.68
C ARG A 33 -19.16 5.01 10.07
N ILE A 34 -20.05 5.68 10.80
CA ILE A 34 -19.85 6.07 12.20
C ILE A 34 -21.01 5.52 13.01
N ALA A 35 -20.73 5.01 14.20
CA ALA A 35 -21.71 4.75 15.23
C ALA A 35 -21.50 5.74 16.39
N THR A 36 -22.58 6.33 16.88
CA THR A 36 -22.58 7.24 18.03
C THR A 36 -23.45 6.68 19.14
N SER A 37 -23.00 6.90 20.38
CA SER A 37 -23.70 6.47 21.61
C SER A 37 -23.81 7.62 22.60
N SER A 38 -24.97 7.74 23.26
CA SER A 38 -25.30 8.88 24.12
C SER A 38 -26.01 8.44 25.41
N SER A 39 -26.04 9.36 26.38
CA SER A 39 -26.86 9.28 27.59
C SER A 39 -28.36 9.13 27.30
N ASP A 40 -28.84 9.57 26.13
CA ASP A 40 -30.24 9.50 25.73
C ASP A 40 -30.75 8.07 25.43
N MET A 41 -29.90 7.05 25.65
CA MET A 41 -30.17 5.62 25.43
C MET A 41 -30.27 5.23 23.95
N ILE A 42 -29.90 6.13 23.04
CA ILE A 42 -30.02 5.94 21.60
C ILE A 42 -28.63 5.66 21.01
N VAL A 43 -28.61 4.74 20.05
CA VAL A 43 -27.48 4.53 19.15
C VAL A 43 -27.88 5.00 17.77
N CYS A 44 -27.04 5.82 17.15
CA CYS A 44 -27.22 6.25 15.77
C CYS A 44 -26.08 5.70 14.90
N VAL A 45 -26.42 5.28 13.68
CA VAL A 45 -25.45 4.88 12.66
C VAL A 45 -25.54 5.86 11.50
N TRP A 46 -24.38 6.28 11.01
CA TRP A 46 -24.23 7.31 10.00
C TRP A 46 -23.41 6.76 8.84
N ASN A 47 -23.83 7.04 7.62
CA ASN A 47 -23.13 6.66 6.40
C ASN A 47 -22.61 7.93 5.70
N GLN A 48 -21.37 7.88 5.26
CA GLN A 48 -20.81 8.93 4.43
C GLN A 48 -21.26 8.76 2.98
N SER A 49 -21.85 9.80 2.40
CA SER A 49 -22.19 9.85 0.98
C SER A 49 -20.94 10.06 0.12
N SER A 50 -21.00 9.77 -1.19
CA SER A 50 -19.91 10.03 -2.14
C SER A 50 -19.40 11.49 -2.12
N ASN A 51 -20.25 12.42 -1.72
CA ASN A 51 -19.95 13.85 -1.65
C ASN A 51 -19.31 14.26 -0.31
N GLY A 52 -18.94 13.31 0.55
CA GLY A 52 -18.32 13.57 1.85
C GLY A 52 -19.28 13.94 2.98
N VAL A 53 -20.57 14.16 2.67
CA VAL A 53 -21.62 14.49 3.64
C VAL A 53 -22.07 13.26 4.42
N TRP A 54 -22.09 13.36 5.74
CA TRP A 54 -22.61 12.34 6.64
C TRP A 54 -24.14 12.37 6.70
N GLN A 55 -24.78 11.22 6.46
CA GLN A 55 -26.22 11.06 6.55
C GLN A 55 -26.56 9.97 7.57
N LYS A 56 -27.61 10.22 8.36
CA LYS A 56 -28.10 9.25 9.34
C LYS A 56 -28.72 8.06 8.62
N SER A 57 -28.15 6.88 8.84
CA SER A 57 -28.63 5.60 8.30
C SER A 57 -29.72 5.02 9.19
N ALA A 58 -29.45 4.94 10.49
CA ALA A 58 -30.38 4.35 11.47
C ALA A 58 -30.29 5.04 12.83
N SER A 59 -31.37 4.99 13.59
CA SER A 59 -31.34 5.22 15.04
C SER A 59 -32.40 4.43 15.75
N TRP A 60 -32.02 3.86 16.89
CA TRP A 60 -32.92 3.09 17.72
C TRP A 60 -32.52 3.24 19.19
N LYS A 61 -33.50 3.00 20.07
CA LYS A 61 -33.24 2.88 21.50
C LYS A 61 -32.61 1.51 21.77
N SER A 62 -31.38 1.50 22.27
CA SER A 62 -30.61 0.27 22.43
C SER A 62 -30.76 -0.32 23.84
N HIS A 63 -30.63 0.52 24.87
CA HIS A 63 -30.51 0.13 26.28
C HIS A 63 -31.56 0.77 27.20
N GLY A 64 -31.63 0.29 28.45
CA GLY A 64 -32.47 0.87 29.51
C GLY A 64 -31.83 2.03 30.26
N GLY A 65 -30.55 2.30 30.02
CA GLY A 65 -29.76 3.38 30.62
C GLY A 65 -28.78 4.01 29.61
N PRO A 66 -27.96 4.99 30.07
CA PRO A 66 -26.95 5.64 29.25
C PRO A 66 -26.05 4.64 28.52
N VAL A 67 -25.84 4.83 27.21
CA VAL A 67 -24.95 3.98 26.41
C VAL A 67 -23.56 4.60 26.44
N TRP A 68 -22.59 3.87 26.98
CA TRP A 68 -21.29 4.43 27.31
C TRP A 68 -20.21 4.19 26.25
N ARG A 69 -20.29 3.05 25.55
CA ARG A 69 -19.42 2.70 24.44
C ARG A 69 -20.20 2.03 23.32
N VAL A 70 -19.73 2.26 22.11
CA VAL A 70 -20.13 1.57 20.90
C VAL A 70 -18.87 1.20 20.13
N ILE A 71 -18.80 -0.03 19.61
CA ILE A 71 -17.66 -0.53 18.83
C ILE A 71 -18.14 -1.41 17.68
N TRP A 72 -17.37 -1.42 16.60
CA TRP A 72 -17.60 -2.27 15.43
C TRP A 72 -16.76 -3.55 15.52
N ALA A 73 -17.35 -4.67 15.12
CA ALA A 73 -16.59 -5.89 14.88
C ALA A 73 -15.83 -5.81 13.55
N HIS A 74 -14.89 -6.74 13.33
CA HIS A 74 -14.22 -6.85 12.04
C HIS A 74 -15.22 -7.30 10.95
N PRO A 75 -15.23 -6.70 9.75
CA PRO A 75 -16.22 -6.97 8.70
C PRO A 75 -16.32 -8.43 8.23
N GLU A 76 -15.27 -9.23 8.47
CA GLU A 76 -15.24 -10.67 8.16
C GLU A 76 -16.31 -11.46 8.90
N PHE A 77 -16.73 -11.00 10.08
CA PHE A 77 -17.81 -11.60 10.86
C PHE A 77 -19.19 -11.02 10.51
N GLY A 78 -19.26 -10.11 9.53
CA GLY A 78 -20.46 -9.38 9.17
C GLY A 78 -20.52 -7.97 9.78
N GLN A 79 -21.67 -7.33 9.63
CA GLN A 79 -21.91 -5.95 10.09
C GLN A 79 -22.44 -5.96 11.52
N ILE A 80 -21.53 -6.12 12.47
CA ILE A 80 -21.84 -6.29 13.89
C ILE A 80 -21.41 -5.06 14.69
N LEU A 81 -22.30 -4.62 15.59
CA LEU A 81 -22.04 -3.59 16.58
C LEU A 81 -22.20 -4.17 17.99
N ALA A 82 -21.29 -3.81 18.90
CA ALA A 82 -21.48 -4.04 20.33
C ALA A 82 -21.66 -2.72 21.05
N THR A 83 -22.61 -2.69 22.00
CA THR A 83 -22.92 -1.51 22.81
C THR A 83 -22.89 -1.88 24.29
N CYS A 84 -22.28 -1.04 25.13
CA CYS A 84 -22.32 -1.21 26.58
C CYS A 84 -23.07 -0.06 27.25
N SER A 85 -23.72 -0.37 28.37
CA SER A 85 -24.51 0.61 29.09
C SER A 85 -24.31 0.53 30.60
N PHE A 86 -24.67 1.64 31.25
CA PHE A 86 -24.86 1.72 32.70
C PHE A 86 -25.99 0.82 33.22
N ASP A 87 -26.83 0.26 32.34
CA ASP A 87 -27.83 -0.74 32.73
C ASP A 87 -27.23 -2.12 33.08
N ARG A 88 -25.89 -2.24 33.03
CA ARG A 88 -25.06 -3.41 33.32
C ARG A 88 -25.06 -4.47 32.22
N SER A 89 -25.69 -4.19 31.09
CA SER A 89 -25.73 -5.11 29.96
C SER A 89 -24.84 -4.67 28.81
N VAL A 90 -24.43 -5.66 28.01
CA VAL A 90 -23.80 -5.47 26.71
C VAL A 90 -24.70 -6.09 25.65
N ILE A 91 -25.01 -5.36 24.60
CA ILE A 91 -25.90 -5.83 23.54
C ILE A 91 -25.12 -5.94 22.22
N ILE A 92 -25.32 -7.05 21.53
CA ILE A 92 -24.77 -7.32 20.20
C ILE A 92 -25.88 -7.09 19.16
N TRP A 93 -25.55 -6.30 18.15
CA TRP A 93 -26.44 -5.91 17.06
C TRP A 93 -25.88 -6.36 15.73
N GLU A 94 -26.75 -6.80 14.83
CA GLU A 94 -26.42 -7.18 13.45
C GLU A 94 -27.24 -6.33 12.48
N GLU A 95 -26.58 -5.80 11.45
CA GLU A 95 -27.26 -5.11 10.36
C GLU A 95 -27.85 -6.13 9.37
N THR A 96 -29.17 -6.05 9.19
CA THR A 96 -29.90 -6.85 8.21
C THR A 96 -30.46 -5.92 7.12
N VAL A 97 -30.28 -6.32 5.86
CA VAL A 97 -30.89 -5.64 4.71
C VAL A 97 -32.14 -6.43 4.34
N ARG A 98 -33.33 -5.84 4.53
CA ARG A 98 -34.57 -6.44 4.00
C ARG A 98 -34.65 -6.18 2.49
N SER A 99 -34.65 -7.24 1.68
CA SER A 99 -35.26 -7.22 0.35
C SER A 99 -36.78 -7.31 0.51
N GLU A 100 -37.54 -6.46 -0.19
CA GLU A 100 -39.00 -6.38 -0.08
C GLU A 100 -39.76 -7.55 -0.74
N ASP A 101 -39.13 -8.72 -0.92
CA ASP A 101 -39.74 -9.85 -1.65
C ASP A 101 -40.64 -10.75 -0.79
N GLU A 102 -40.66 -10.60 0.54
CA GLU A 102 -41.42 -11.50 1.43
C GLU A 102 -42.73 -10.92 2.01
N THR A 103 -43.13 -9.69 1.68
CA THR A 103 -44.38 -9.09 2.19
C THR A 103 -45.52 -8.95 1.18
N LEU A 104 -45.41 -9.53 -0.01
CA LEU A 104 -46.48 -9.56 -1.02
C LEU A 104 -47.37 -10.81 -0.95
N SER A 105 -47.75 -11.25 0.25
CA SER A 105 -48.86 -12.21 0.41
C SER A 105 -49.79 -11.92 1.59
N ARG A 106 -50.16 -10.65 1.82
CA ARG A 106 -51.48 -10.33 2.38
C ARG A 106 -51.78 -8.84 2.33
N ASN A 107 -52.85 -8.54 1.59
CA ASN A 107 -53.60 -7.29 1.50
C ASN A 107 -53.03 -6.25 0.52
N GLY A 108 -53.84 -6.00 -0.51
CA GLY A 108 -53.52 -5.11 -1.61
C GLY A 108 -53.81 -3.63 -1.34
N MET A 109 -53.41 -2.89 -2.36
CA MET A 109 -53.75 -1.50 -2.71
C MET A 109 -52.91 -0.37 -2.07
N GLN A 110 -52.32 0.41 -2.98
CA GLN A 110 -51.75 1.78 -2.86
C GLN A 110 -50.41 1.98 -2.12
N SER A 111 -49.32 2.15 -2.87
CA SER A 111 -48.78 3.48 -3.23
C SER A 111 -47.40 3.34 -3.90
N SER A 112 -47.25 3.93 -5.08
CA SER A 112 -45.98 4.10 -5.77
C SER A 112 -45.23 5.30 -5.18
N MET A 113 -44.35 5.03 -4.22
CA MET A 113 -43.27 5.94 -3.83
C MET A 113 -41.97 5.14 -3.77
N LYS A 114 -40.92 5.68 -4.40
CA LYS A 114 -39.56 5.11 -4.49
C LYS A 114 -39.13 4.46 -3.16
N ALA A 115 -39.12 3.13 -3.12
CA ALA A 115 -38.72 2.35 -1.97
C ALA A 115 -37.20 2.49 -1.74
N LYS A 116 -36.80 3.24 -0.70
CA LYS A 116 -35.43 3.21 -0.17
C LYS A 116 -35.29 1.94 0.66
N SER A 117 -34.38 1.04 0.27
CA SER A 117 -33.93 -0.07 1.13
C SER A 117 -33.53 0.50 2.50
N ARG A 118 -34.33 0.18 3.53
CA ARG A 118 -34.07 0.62 4.91
C ARG A 118 -33.27 -0.48 5.61
N THR A 119 -32.06 -0.16 6.02
CA THR A 119 -31.22 -1.02 6.86
C THR A 119 -31.87 -1.16 8.23
N HIS A 120 -31.96 -2.40 8.74
CA HIS A 120 -32.56 -2.69 10.04
C HIS A 120 -31.53 -3.36 10.95
N TRP A 121 -31.40 -2.85 12.16
CA TRP A 121 -30.50 -3.38 13.17
C TRP A 121 -31.24 -4.36 14.09
N LYS A 122 -30.88 -5.63 14.01
CA LYS A 122 -31.44 -6.71 14.83
C LYS A 122 -30.62 -6.85 16.10
N ARG A 123 -31.29 -6.97 17.26
CA ARG A 123 -30.66 -7.39 18.51
C ARG A 123 -30.41 -8.89 18.45
N CYS A 124 -29.15 -9.31 18.48
CA CYS A 124 -28.78 -10.73 18.39
C CYS A 124 -28.60 -11.36 19.76
N CYS A 125 -27.89 -10.68 20.66
CA CYS A 125 -27.61 -11.18 22.01
C CYS A 125 -27.61 -10.03 23.02
N GLN A 126 -27.96 -10.34 24.27
CA GLN A 126 -27.84 -9.42 25.41
C GLN A 126 -27.10 -10.16 26.53
N LEU A 127 -25.89 -9.69 26.83
CA LEU A 127 -25.02 -10.22 27.89
C LEU A 127 -25.33 -9.50 29.19
N VAL A 128 -25.72 -10.24 30.23
CA VAL A 128 -26.20 -9.71 31.53
C VAL A 128 -25.39 -10.25 32.71
N ASP A 129 -24.27 -10.93 32.45
CA ASP A 129 -23.45 -11.54 33.51
C ASP A 129 -22.82 -10.52 34.47
N SER A 130 -22.65 -9.27 34.00
CA SER A 130 -22.12 -8.19 34.81
C SER A 130 -23.16 -7.70 35.85
N ARG A 131 -22.80 -7.79 37.13
CA ARG A 131 -23.60 -7.25 38.25
C ARG A 131 -23.50 -5.74 38.41
N HIS A 132 -22.49 -5.14 37.77
CA HIS A 132 -22.14 -3.72 37.87
C HIS A 132 -22.00 -3.10 36.48
N ASN A 133 -21.91 -1.78 36.44
CA ASN A 133 -21.92 -1.01 35.21
C ASN A 133 -20.69 -1.37 34.36
N VAL A 134 -20.88 -1.49 33.05
CA VAL A 134 -19.80 -1.82 32.12
C VAL A 134 -19.15 -0.53 31.64
N THR A 135 -17.87 -0.33 31.97
CA THR A 135 -17.12 0.91 31.73
C THR A 135 -16.42 0.93 30.37
N ASP A 136 -16.02 -0.23 29.83
CA ASP A 136 -15.44 -0.30 28.49
C ASP A 136 -15.66 -1.67 27.83
N ILE A 137 -15.66 -1.68 26.49
CA ILE A 137 -15.75 -2.88 25.65
C ILE A 137 -14.80 -2.77 24.46
N LYS A 138 -14.14 -3.88 24.09
CA LYS A 138 -13.35 -3.98 22.84
C LYS A 138 -13.41 -5.39 22.26
N PHE A 139 -13.62 -5.46 20.95
CA PHE A 139 -13.46 -6.71 20.21
C PHE A 139 -11.99 -7.11 20.14
N ALA A 140 -11.74 -8.42 20.20
CA ALA A 140 -10.42 -8.97 19.98
C ALA A 140 -10.00 -8.82 18.51
N PRO A 141 -8.69 -8.87 18.21
CA PRO A 141 -8.19 -8.96 16.84
C PRO A 141 -8.78 -10.16 16.09
N ARG A 142 -9.08 -9.97 14.80
CA ARG A 142 -9.79 -10.95 13.95
C ARG A 142 -9.20 -12.37 13.95
N HIS A 143 -7.90 -12.51 14.18
CA HIS A 143 -7.23 -13.81 14.15
C HIS A 143 -7.52 -14.68 15.39
N LEU A 144 -8.10 -14.09 16.44
CA LEU A 144 -8.59 -14.80 17.63
C LEU A 144 -10.06 -15.21 17.50
N GLY A 145 -10.68 -14.97 16.34
CA GLY A 145 -12.11 -15.17 16.15
C GLY A 145 -12.96 -14.01 16.71
N LEU A 146 -14.26 -14.25 16.80
CA LEU A 146 -15.21 -13.26 17.30
C LEU A 146 -15.27 -13.31 18.83
N MET A 147 -14.36 -12.56 19.46
CA MET A 147 -14.30 -12.42 20.92
C MET A 147 -14.50 -10.97 21.36
N LEU A 148 -15.13 -10.78 22.52
CA LEU A 148 -15.41 -9.48 23.11
C LEU A 148 -14.92 -9.44 24.56
N ALA A 149 -14.02 -8.51 24.87
CA ALA A 149 -13.67 -8.19 26.25
C ALA A 149 -14.51 -7.03 26.77
N THR A 150 -14.93 -7.15 28.01
CA THR A 150 -15.74 -6.16 28.73
C THR A 150 -15.14 -5.93 30.09
N VAL A 151 -15.26 -4.71 30.57
CA VAL A 151 -14.74 -4.33 31.87
C VAL A 151 -15.82 -3.63 32.67
N SER A 152 -15.90 -3.95 33.96
CA SER A 152 -16.91 -3.41 34.87
C SER A 152 -16.34 -2.37 35.84
N SER A 153 -17.23 -1.59 36.44
CA SER A 153 -16.89 -0.59 37.46
C SER A 153 -16.43 -1.19 38.79
N GLN A 154 -16.45 -2.52 38.95
CA GLN A 154 -15.92 -3.26 40.12
C GLN A 154 -14.63 -4.03 39.76
N GLY A 155 -13.94 -3.61 38.69
CA GLY A 155 -12.60 -4.12 38.41
C GLY A 155 -12.58 -5.50 37.77
N MET A 156 -13.74 -6.03 37.35
CA MET A 156 -13.86 -7.33 36.70
C MET A 156 -13.62 -7.22 35.20
N LEU A 157 -12.74 -8.08 34.67
CA LEU A 157 -12.57 -8.37 33.25
C LEU A 157 -13.38 -9.61 32.89
N ARG A 158 -14.25 -9.49 31.89
CA ARG A 158 -14.96 -10.61 31.27
C ARG A 158 -14.64 -10.72 29.80
N ILE A 159 -14.38 -11.93 29.33
CA ILE A 159 -14.11 -12.21 27.91
C ILE A 159 -15.15 -13.20 27.42
N TYR A 160 -15.89 -12.80 26.40
CA TYR A 160 -16.89 -13.61 25.72
C TYR A 160 -16.37 -14.06 24.36
N GLU A 161 -16.69 -15.28 23.97
CA GLU A 161 -16.40 -15.82 22.64
C GLU A 161 -17.70 -16.28 21.99
N ALA A 162 -17.91 -15.91 20.73
CA ALA A 162 -18.96 -16.49 19.91
C ALA A 162 -18.42 -17.78 19.26
N PRO A 163 -18.85 -18.98 19.70
CA PRO A 163 -18.34 -20.24 19.16
C PRO A 163 -18.77 -20.47 17.70
N ASP A 164 -19.90 -19.88 17.31
CA ASP A 164 -20.43 -19.92 15.96
C ASP A 164 -20.67 -18.49 15.48
N VAL A 165 -19.92 -18.09 14.44
CA VAL A 165 -20.03 -16.77 13.82
C VAL A 165 -21.36 -16.61 13.07
N ILE A 166 -21.97 -17.71 12.62
CA ILE A 166 -23.25 -17.70 11.92
C ILE A 166 -24.39 -17.43 12.91
N ASN A 167 -24.31 -18.02 14.11
CA ASN A 167 -25.31 -17.83 15.15
C ASN A 167 -24.85 -16.83 16.23
N LEU A 168 -25.03 -15.54 15.94
CA LEU A 168 -24.68 -14.43 16.83
C LEU A 168 -25.51 -14.32 18.11
N SER A 169 -26.52 -15.17 18.32
CA SER A 169 -27.28 -15.17 19.58
C SER A 169 -26.56 -15.86 20.73
N MET A 170 -25.59 -16.74 20.41
CA MET A 170 -24.86 -17.54 21.39
C MET A 170 -23.48 -16.96 21.65
N TRP A 171 -23.21 -16.60 22.91
CA TRP A 171 -21.93 -16.08 23.37
C TRP A 171 -21.57 -16.77 24.67
N ASN A 172 -20.39 -17.39 24.72
CA ASN A 172 -19.90 -18.11 25.88
C ASN A 172 -18.98 -17.19 26.71
N LEU A 173 -19.19 -17.17 28.03
CA LEU A 173 -18.25 -16.52 28.95
C LEU A 173 -17.03 -17.43 29.15
N ASN A 174 -15.90 -17.06 28.56
CA ASN A 174 -14.66 -17.84 28.63
C ASN A 174 -13.83 -17.53 29.86
N THR A 175 -13.83 -16.28 30.30
CA THR A 175 -12.94 -15.81 31.36
C THR A 175 -13.64 -14.75 32.18
N ASP A 176 -13.55 -14.87 33.51
CA ASP A 176 -14.00 -13.87 34.48
C ASP A 176 -12.89 -13.69 35.53
N ILE A 177 -12.23 -12.52 35.53
CA ILE A 177 -11.06 -12.22 36.36
C ILE A 177 -11.28 -10.92 37.13
N THR A 178 -11.07 -10.96 38.45
CA THR A 178 -10.93 -9.77 39.30
C THR A 178 -9.56 -9.12 39.06
N VAL A 179 -9.52 -8.00 38.35
CA VAL A 179 -8.26 -7.29 38.03
C VAL A 179 -7.91 -6.27 39.11
N PHE A 180 -8.88 -5.41 39.43
CA PHE A 180 -8.75 -4.40 40.48
C PHE A 180 -9.87 -4.58 41.52
N LYS A 181 -9.64 -4.04 42.72
CA LYS A 181 -10.64 -4.09 43.81
C LYS A 181 -11.81 -3.12 43.58
N TYR A 182 -11.54 -2.03 42.87
CA TYR A 182 -12.47 -0.92 42.68
C TYR A 182 -12.81 -0.75 41.21
N ARG A 183 -12.39 0.34 40.56
CA ARG A 183 -12.87 0.71 39.23
C ARG A 183 -11.82 0.44 38.15
N CYS A 184 -12.29 0.04 36.96
CA CYS A 184 -11.49 0.06 35.76
C CYS A 184 -11.97 1.18 34.82
N SER A 185 -11.00 1.83 34.19
CA SER A 185 -11.20 2.96 33.30
C SER A 185 -11.32 2.54 31.84
N ALA A 186 -10.30 1.85 31.32
CA ALA A 186 -10.19 1.51 29.90
C ALA A 186 -9.56 0.13 29.66
N LEU A 187 -9.83 -0.43 28.48
CA LEU A 187 -9.36 -1.73 28.03
C LEU A 187 -8.80 -1.62 26.60
N THR A 188 -7.67 -2.29 26.32
CA THR A 188 -7.13 -2.42 24.96
C THR A 188 -6.51 -3.79 24.70
N TRP A 189 -6.68 -4.27 23.46
CA TRP A 189 -6.05 -5.49 22.95
C TRP A 189 -4.76 -5.18 22.18
N SER A 190 -3.77 -6.05 22.26
CA SER A 190 -2.63 -5.99 21.33
C SER A 190 -3.07 -6.49 19.95
N SER A 191 -2.72 -5.75 18.90
CA SER A 191 -3.11 -6.08 17.53
C SER A 191 -2.11 -6.99 16.81
N ASN A 192 -1.10 -7.51 17.51
CA ASN A 192 -0.04 -8.30 16.90
C ASN A 192 -0.52 -9.73 16.61
N ARG A 193 -0.31 -10.22 15.39
CA ARG A 193 -0.67 -11.58 14.98
C ARG A 193 0.43 -12.61 15.29
N LEU A 194 1.69 -12.17 15.35
CA LEU A 194 2.85 -13.07 15.44
C LEU A 194 3.23 -13.40 16.88
N LYS A 195 2.70 -12.64 17.84
CA LYS A 195 2.99 -12.77 19.27
C LYS A 195 1.74 -13.24 20.00
N LYS A 196 1.93 -13.72 21.22
CA LYS A 196 0.81 -14.14 22.06
C LYS A 196 -0.14 -12.98 22.33
N PRO A 197 -1.44 -13.23 22.46
CA PRO A 197 -2.44 -12.20 22.75
C PRO A 197 -2.13 -11.50 24.08
N LEU A 198 -2.14 -10.17 24.05
CA LEU A 198 -2.03 -9.34 25.25
C LEU A 198 -3.27 -8.47 25.42
N ILE A 199 -3.71 -8.31 26.65
CA ILE A 199 -4.75 -7.36 27.05
C ILE A 199 -4.17 -6.44 28.11
N ALA A 200 -4.33 -5.13 27.94
CA ALA A 200 -4.00 -4.14 28.97
C ALA A 200 -5.28 -3.50 29.52
N ILE A 201 -5.29 -3.26 30.83
CA ILE A 201 -6.42 -2.77 31.60
C ILE A 201 -5.91 -1.71 32.56
N SER A 202 -6.63 -0.59 32.65
CA SER A 202 -6.28 0.52 33.55
C SER A 202 -7.35 0.79 34.60
N SER A 203 -6.94 1.39 35.70
CA SER A 203 -7.78 1.93 36.77
C SER A 203 -7.72 3.46 36.78
N ASP A 204 -8.84 4.11 37.05
CA ASP A 204 -8.98 5.56 37.27
C ASP A 204 -9.07 5.93 38.77
N ASP A 205 -8.94 4.94 39.66
CA ASP A 205 -9.12 5.15 41.10
C ASP A 205 -7.96 5.93 41.74
N ARG A 206 -8.27 6.72 42.77
CA ARG A 206 -7.34 7.65 43.45
C ARG A 206 -6.81 7.12 44.78
N GLU A 207 -7.31 5.98 45.27
CA GLU A 207 -6.83 5.35 46.51
C GLU A 207 -5.52 4.56 46.29
N ASP A 208 -4.66 4.52 47.31
CA ASP A 208 -3.30 3.92 47.36
C ASP A 208 -3.24 2.44 46.88
N VAL A 209 -3.30 2.23 45.57
CA VAL A 209 -3.05 0.92 44.95
C VAL A 209 -1.74 1.00 44.15
N PRO A 210 -0.77 0.10 44.38
CA PRO A 210 0.56 0.17 43.74
C PRO A 210 0.56 -0.18 42.23
N LYS A 211 -0.59 -0.50 41.64
CA LYS A 211 -0.72 -0.91 40.23
C LYS A 211 -1.95 -0.26 39.59
N TYR A 212 -1.72 0.77 38.79
CA TYR A 212 -2.77 1.41 37.97
C TYR A 212 -3.05 0.67 36.66
N ILE A 213 -2.15 -0.25 36.26
CA ILE A 213 -2.21 -0.97 35.00
C ILE A 213 -1.93 -2.45 35.25
N ALA A 214 -2.76 -3.31 34.65
CA ALA A 214 -2.55 -4.74 34.60
C ALA A 214 -2.50 -5.18 33.13
N ILE A 215 -1.48 -5.96 32.78
CA ILE A 215 -1.33 -6.56 31.44
C ILE A 215 -1.42 -8.07 31.60
N TYR A 216 -2.31 -8.69 30.85
CA TYR A 216 -2.52 -10.13 30.82
C TYR A 216 -2.03 -10.72 29.51
N GLU A 217 -1.34 -11.85 29.59
CA GLU A 217 -0.91 -12.69 28.47
C GLU A 217 -1.80 -13.94 28.41
N TYR A 218 -2.24 -14.30 27.20
CA TYR A 218 -2.96 -15.56 27.00
C TYR A 218 -1.98 -16.72 26.80
N HIS A 219 -2.14 -17.77 27.61
CA HIS A 219 -1.41 -19.02 27.47
C HIS A 219 -2.27 -20.10 26.84
N ASP A 220 -1.90 -20.54 25.64
CA ASP A 220 -2.59 -21.62 24.92
C ASP A 220 -2.56 -22.96 25.68
N SER A 221 -1.45 -23.26 26.35
CA SER A 221 -1.26 -24.50 27.11
C SER A 221 -2.21 -24.61 28.31
N LEU A 222 -2.44 -23.50 29.01
CA LEU A 222 -3.30 -23.44 30.18
C LEU A 222 -4.73 -23.01 29.85
N ARG A 223 -4.97 -22.53 28.62
CA ARG A 223 -6.21 -21.88 28.16
C ARG A 223 -6.69 -20.81 29.16
N LYS A 224 -5.75 -20.07 29.74
CA LYS A 224 -5.99 -19.08 30.79
C LYS A 224 -5.18 -17.82 30.54
N TRP A 225 -5.76 -16.70 30.97
CA TRP A 225 -5.08 -15.41 31.03
C TRP A 225 -4.28 -15.32 32.32
N GLN A 226 -3.00 -14.98 32.21
CA GLN A 226 -2.09 -14.79 33.35
C GLN A 226 -1.57 -13.36 33.38
N LEU A 227 -1.40 -12.82 34.58
CA LEU A 227 -0.80 -11.51 34.76
C LEU A 227 0.67 -11.57 34.38
N LEU A 228 1.12 -10.60 33.59
CA LEU A 228 2.47 -10.53 33.05
C LEU A 228 3.51 -10.34 34.16
N ASN A 229 4.59 -11.14 34.14
CA ASN A 229 5.72 -11.04 35.06
C ASN A 229 6.72 -9.99 34.55
N SER A 230 6.46 -8.69 34.76
CA SER A 230 7.39 -7.59 34.39
C SER A 230 7.56 -6.55 35.50
N SER A 231 8.49 -5.62 35.28
CA SER A 231 8.53 -4.36 36.03
C SER A 231 7.17 -3.67 35.97
N ALA A 232 6.66 -3.28 37.15
CA ALA A 232 5.38 -2.59 37.24
C ALA A 232 5.50 -1.22 36.55
N ILE A 233 4.53 -0.91 35.68
CA ILE A 233 4.40 0.43 35.10
C ILE A 233 3.99 1.37 36.24
N LYS A 234 4.90 2.28 36.62
CA LYS A 234 4.63 3.31 37.64
C LYS A 234 4.01 4.52 36.94
N VAL A 235 2.77 4.83 37.30
CA VAL A 235 2.05 6.05 36.94
C VAL A 235 1.45 6.58 38.23
N ASP A 236 1.68 7.84 38.58
CA ASP A 236 1.24 8.41 39.86
C ASP A 236 -0.14 9.07 39.79
N GLU A 237 -0.70 9.16 38.58
CA GLU A 237 -1.92 9.91 38.25
C GLU A 237 -3.02 8.97 37.72
N PRO A 238 -4.30 9.30 37.89
CA PRO A 238 -5.41 8.47 37.40
C PRO A 238 -5.39 8.37 35.87
N ILE A 239 -5.66 7.17 35.36
CA ILE A 239 -5.59 6.87 33.94
C ILE A 239 -6.98 6.98 33.31
N HIS A 240 -7.11 7.81 32.28
CA HIS A 240 -8.36 8.03 31.56
C HIS A 240 -8.53 7.09 30.37
N ASP A 241 -7.43 6.79 29.65
CA ASP A 241 -7.49 5.92 28.46
C ASP A 241 -6.16 5.20 28.22
N ILE A 242 -6.23 4.05 27.56
CA ILE A 242 -5.07 3.24 27.16
C ILE A 242 -5.27 2.69 25.75
N ALA A 243 -4.22 2.69 24.94
CA ALA A 243 -4.31 2.18 23.57
C ALA A 243 -3.00 1.50 23.13
N PHE A 244 -3.10 0.24 22.71
CA PHE A 244 -2.01 -0.44 22.01
C PHE A 244 -1.89 0.07 20.58
N ALA A 245 -0.67 0.37 20.14
CA ALA A 245 -0.41 0.71 18.76
C ALA A 245 -0.43 -0.56 17.89
N PRO A 246 -1.01 -0.51 16.68
CA PRO A 246 -0.82 -1.55 15.67
C PRO A 246 0.67 -1.75 15.37
N SER A 247 1.18 -2.98 15.52
CA SER A 247 2.61 -3.30 15.43
C SER A 247 3.11 -3.51 13.99
N ALA A 248 2.53 -2.84 13.00
CA ALA A 248 2.85 -3.03 11.59
C ALA A 248 4.36 -2.83 11.32
N GLY A 249 5.08 -3.94 11.10
CA GLY A 249 6.53 -3.95 10.88
C GLY A 249 7.42 -3.76 12.12
N ARG A 250 6.86 -3.74 13.34
CA ARG A 250 7.63 -3.62 14.60
C ARG A 250 7.74 -4.97 15.31
N SER A 251 8.91 -5.26 15.85
CA SER A 251 9.16 -6.47 16.68
C SER A 251 8.72 -6.32 18.14
N TYR A 252 8.26 -5.13 18.54
CA TYR A 252 7.87 -4.79 19.91
C TYR A 252 6.47 -4.17 19.93
N HIS A 253 5.81 -4.21 21.09
CA HIS A 253 4.54 -3.53 21.28
C HIS A 253 4.78 -2.10 21.78
N LEU A 254 3.91 -1.18 21.35
CA LEU A 254 3.85 0.18 21.90
C LEU A 254 2.50 0.33 22.60
N LEU A 255 2.54 0.82 23.83
CA LEU A 255 1.37 1.13 24.64
C LEU A 255 1.40 2.63 24.96
N ALA A 256 0.36 3.36 24.57
CA ALA A 256 0.16 4.73 25.04
C ALA A 256 -0.84 4.75 26.19
N ILE A 257 -0.55 5.55 27.20
CA ILE A 257 -1.37 5.75 28.39
C ILE A 257 -1.67 7.24 28.51
N ALA A 258 -2.94 7.58 28.68
CA ALA A 258 -3.41 8.93 28.94
C ALA A 258 -3.78 9.06 30.41
N ALA A 259 -3.01 9.87 31.12
CA ALA A 259 -3.34 10.38 32.45
C ALA A 259 -3.31 11.92 32.35
N LYS A 260 -2.67 12.59 33.31
CA LYS A 260 -2.30 14.00 33.18
C LYS A 260 -1.38 14.25 31.98
N ASN A 261 -0.39 13.37 31.78
CA ASN A 261 0.50 13.38 30.62
C ASN A 261 0.26 12.12 29.78
N ILE A 262 0.78 12.11 28.55
CA ILE A 262 0.76 10.91 27.71
C ILE A 262 2.10 10.20 27.86
N SER A 263 2.10 8.97 28.34
CA SER A 263 3.31 8.16 28.43
C SER A 263 3.28 7.05 27.38
N ILE A 264 4.39 6.89 26.65
CA ILE A 264 4.56 5.83 25.66
C ILE A 264 5.53 4.80 26.20
N TYR A 265 5.06 3.57 26.35
CA TYR A 265 5.86 2.43 26.78
C TYR A 265 6.14 1.47 25.63
N LYS A 266 7.34 0.93 25.62
CA LYS A 266 7.81 -0.11 24.70
C LYS A 266 7.92 -1.42 25.45
N LEU A 267 7.18 -2.42 24.99
CA LEU A 267 7.21 -3.77 25.55
C LEU A 267 8.02 -4.68 24.61
N ASN A 268 9.17 -5.15 25.08
CA ASN A 268 10.02 -6.12 24.40
C ASN A 268 9.94 -7.46 25.13
N GLU A 269 9.89 -8.55 24.37
CA GLU A 269 9.97 -9.90 24.95
C GLU A 269 11.42 -10.24 25.23
N ASP A 270 11.73 -10.67 26.45
CA ASP A 270 13.00 -11.27 26.80
C ASP A 270 12.93 -12.78 26.54
N VAL A 271 13.67 -13.25 25.53
CA VAL A 271 13.73 -14.67 25.11
C VAL A 271 14.56 -15.53 26.07
N ARG A 272 14.70 -15.12 27.34
CA ARG A 272 15.66 -15.76 28.27
C ARG A 272 15.15 -17.03 28.95
N ASN A 273 13.85 -17.33 28.90
CA ASN A 273 13.27 -18.52 29.54
C ASN A 273 12.28 -19.24 28.62
N ASP A 274 12.67 -20.41 28.10
CA ASP A 274 11.87 -21.30 27.24
C ASP A 274 10.95 -22.26 28.03
N ASN A 275 10.54 -21.91 29.26
CA ASN A 275 9.57 -22.73 29.99
C ASN A 275 8.14 -22.45 29.47
N PRO A 276 7.47 -23.40 28.79
CA PRO A 276 6.16 -23.17 28.16
C PRO A 276 5.01 -22.97 29.18
N SER A 277 5.27 -23.21 30.46
CA SER A 277 4.33 -23.05 31.58
C SER A 277 4.46 -21.73 32.32
N GLN A 278 5.50 -20.93 32.06
CA GLN A 278 5.73 -19.65 32.72
C GLN A 278 5.43 -18.49 31.76
N THR A 279 4.87 -17.40 32.29
CA THR A 279 4.61 -16.17 31.53
C THR A 279 5.89 -15.61 30.97
N THR A 280 5.82 -15.10 29.74
CA THR A 280 7.01 -14.50 29.13
C THR A 280 7.40 -13.23 29.89
N PHE A 281 8.70 -13.06 30.11
CA PHE A 281 9.20 -11.85 30.74
C PHE A 281 9.20 -10.75 29.69
N TYR A 282 8.49 -9.65 29.95
CA TYR A 282 8.58 -8.46 29.11
C TYR A 282 9.41 -7.40 29.80
N ASN A 283 10.40 -6.88 29.09
CA ASN A 283 11.05 -5.64 29.49
C ASN A 283 10.17 -4.46 29.02
N ILE A 284 9.71 -3.66 29.98
CA ILE A 284 8.87 -2.49 29.75
C ILE A 284 9.70 -1.23 29.92
N ASP A 285 10.08 -0.63 28.79
CA ASP A 285 10.87 0.59 28.74
C ASP A 285 9.95 1.81 28.51
N LEU A 286 10.11 2.86 29.32
CA LEU A 286 9.50 4.16 29.02
C LEU A 286 10.25 4.80 27.84
N VAL A 287 9.53 5.06 26.75
CA VAL A 287 10.11 5.69 25.54
C VAL A 287 10.14 7.20 25.70
N GLU A 288 8.97 7.78 26.00
CA GLU A 288 8.80 9.22 26.07
C GLU A 288 7.55 9.58 26.87
N ILE A 289 7.58 10.74 27.52
CA ILE A 289 6.42 11.39 28.12
C ILE A 289 6.12 12.61 27.27
N LEU A 290 4.93 12.66 26.67
CA LEU A 290 4.50 13.74 25.77
C LEU A 290 3.79 14.84 26.57
N GLU A 291 4.31 16.05 26.33
CA GLU A 291 4.03 17.37 26.92
C GLU A 291 4.35 17.61 28.41
N ASN A 292 5.18 18.64 28.60
CA ASN A 292 5.44 19.38 29.84
C ASN A 292 5.74 20.83 29.42
N SER A 293 4.72 21.62 29.05
CA SER A 293 4.93 23.05 28.71
C SER A 293 3.65 23.90 28.64
N SER A 294 2.67 23.67 29.51
CA SER A 294 1.64 24.69 29.78
C SER A 294 1.44 24.82 31.31
N PRO A 295 1.31 26.04 31.86
CA PRO A 295 1.17 26.26 33.30
C PRO A 295 -0.21 25.86 33.86
N SER A 296 -1.17 25.47 33.00
CA SER A 296 -2.52 25.04 33.36
C SER A 296 -2.61 23.51 33.49
N TYR A 297 -3.43 23.04 34.43
CA TYR A 297 -3.74 21.62 34.61
C TYR A 297 -4.68 21.15 33.50
N VAL A 298 -4.24 20.20 32.66
CA VAL A 298 -4.98 19.71 31.50
C VAL A 298 -5.00 18.18 31.52
N ASP A 299 -6.20 17.59 31.51
CA ASP A 299 -6.38 16.14 31.50
C ASP A 299 -6.55 15.62 30.07
N MET A 300 -5.89 14.50 29.76
CA MET A 300 -6.03 13.80 28.48
C MET A 300 -7.10 12.72 28.58
N TRP A 301 -8.14 12.78 27.76
CA TRP A 301 -9.32 11.93 27.90
C TRP A 301 -9.34 10.73 26.95
N ARG A 302 -8.79 10.87 25.74
CA ARG A 302 -8.88 9.84 24.69
C ARG A 302 -7.60 9.73 23.91
N LEU A 303 -7.23 8.50 23.59
CA LEU A 303 -6.11 8.17 22.71
C LEU A 303 -6.61 7.43 21.49
N SER A 304 -6.05 7.77 20.32
CA SER A 304 -6.28 7.00 19.10
C SER A 304 -5.02 6.93 18.25
N TRP A 305 -4.68 5.70 17.88
CA TRP A 305 -3.59 5.39 16.96
C TRP A 305 -4.10 5.36 15.53
N ASN A 306 -3.28 5.78 14.59
CA ASN A 306 -3.54 5.46 13.19
C ASN A 306 -3.38 3.95 12.91
N ILE A 307 -3.86 3.49 11.76
CA ILE A 307 -3.87 2.07 11.39
C ILE A 307 -2.47 1.42 11.33
N THR A 308 -1.41 2.23 11.21
CA THR A 308 0.00 1.77 11.19
C THR A 308 0.71 1.92 12.54
N GLY A 309 0.06 2.51 13.55
CA GLY A 309 0.65 2.84 14.85
C GLY A 309 1.83 3.82 14.79
N THR A 310 1.92 4.66 13.75
CA THR A 310 2.98 5.67 13.57
C THR A 310 2.59 7.07 14.05
N ILE A 311 1.29 7.36 14.10
CA ILE A 311 0.73 8.65 14.52
C ILE A 311 -0.19 8.39 15.71
N LEU A 312 0.02 9.17 16.77
CA LEU A 312 -0.83 9.19 17.96
C LEU A 312 -1.64 10.48 17.97
N THR A 313 -2.92 10.37 18.31
CA THR A 313 -3.81 11.51 18.52
C THR A 313 -4.39 11.45 19.91
N ALA A 314 -4.53 12.61 20.55
CA ALA A 314 -5.13 12.70 21.88
C ALA A 314 -6.03 13.92 22.05
N GLY A 315 -7.09 13.72 22.83
CA GLY A 315 -8.05 14.76 23.19
C GLY A 315 -7.80 15.28 24.58
N SER A 316 -7.66 16.59 24.69
CA SER A 316 -7.46 17.24 25.98
C SER A 316 -8.72 17.93 26.48
N SER A 317 -8.79 18.19 27.79
CA SER A 317 -9.83 19.01 28.39
C SER A 317 -9.92 20.43 27.78
N ASP A 318 -8.83 20.97 27.24
CA ASP A 318 -8.77 22.34 26.67
C ASP A 318 -9.58 22.59 25.39
N GLY A 319 -10.32 21.63 24.86
CA GLY A 319 -10.95 21.79 23.54
C GLY A 319 -10.02 21.50 22.35
N ASN A 320 -8.83 20.95 22.60
CA ASN A 320 -7.80 20.75 21.59
C ASN A 320 -7.54 19.27 21.30
N VAL A 321 -7.32 18.97 20.02
CA VAL A 321 -6.79 17.67 19.57
C VAL A 321 -5.33 17.83 19.21
N ARG A 322 -4.46 17.05 19.84
CA ARG A 322 -3.03 17.06 19.57
C ARG A 322 -2.63 15.82 18.76
N VAL A 323 -1.66 15.98 17.86
CA VAL A 323 -1.19 14.92 16.95
C VAL A 323 0.32 14.81 17.03
N TRP A 324 0.82 13.62 17.37
CA TRP A 324 2.25 13.30 17.46
C TRP A 324 2.63 12.23 16.44
N LYS A 325 3.87 12.27 15.95
CA LYS A 325 4.42 11.24 15.06
C LYS A 325 5.85 10.91 15.44
N ALA A 326 6.15 9.62 15.40
CA ALA A 326 7.51 9.15 15.63
C ALA A 326 8.47 9.60 14.52
N ASN A 327 9.58 10.21 14.92
CA ASN A 327 10.73 10.50 14.06
C ASN A 327 11.63 9.26 13.92
N PHE A 328 12.59 9.32 12.99
CA PHE A 328 13.62 8.28 12.82
C PHE A 328 14.40 8.00 14.11
N LEU A 329 14.60 9.03 14.95
CA LEU A 329 15.24 8.92 16.26
C LEU A 329 14.34 8.35 17.37
N LYS A 330 13.14 7.83 17.03
CA LYS A 330 12.13 7.30 17.96
C LYS A 330 11.59 8.30 18.99
N LYS A 331 11.82 9.59 18.77
CA LYS A 331 11.17 10.69 19.48
C LYS A 331 9.82 11.02 18.85
N TRP A 332 8.91 11.59 19.63
CA TRP A 332 7.53 11.87 19.27
C TRP A 332 7.24 13.38 19.32
N PRO A 333 7.75 14.18 18.37
CA PRO A 333 7.37 15.59 18.28
C PRO A 333 5.87 15.76 18.04
N LEU A 334 5.33 16.83 18.63
CA LEU A 334 4.01 17.35 18.31
C LEU A 334 4.04 17.94 16.89
N ILE A 335 3.17 17.46 16.00
CA ILE A 335 3.06 17.95 14.62
C ILE A 335 2.00 19.04 14.52
N ALA A 336 0.86 18.82 15.16
CA ALA A 336 -0.31 19.68 14.99
C ALA A 336 -1.17 19.71 16.26
N THR A 337 -1.74 20.88 16.51
CA THR A 337 -2.81 21.08 17.49
C THR A 337 -4.01 21.65 16.75
N ILE A 338 -5.11 20.93 16.79
CA ILE A 338 -6.37 21.26 16.15
C ILE A 338 -7.28 21.83 17.24
N LYS A 339 -7.74 23.07 17.04
CA LYS A 339 -8.62 23.78 17.98
C LYS A 339 -10.04 23.82 17.45
N SER A 340 -11.04 23.77 18.34
CA SER A 340 -12.43 24.03 17.94
C SER A 340 -12.61 25.51 17.59
N SER A 341 -13.40 25.80 16.55
CA SER A 341 -13.62 27.15 16.01
C SER A 341 -14.54 28.03 16.87
N GLU A 342 -15.19 27.46 17.89
CA GLU A 342 -16.17 28.15 18.72
C GLU A 342 -15.55 29.09 19.77
N SER A 343 -14.25 28.98 20.06
CA SER A 343 -13.57 29.88 21.01
C SER A 343 -13.16 31.24 20.43
N CYS A 344 -13.44 31.52 19.14
CA CYS A 344 -13.18 32.82 18.51
C CYS A 344 -14.45 33.70 18.48
N LYS A 345 -15.00 34.00 19.67
CA LYS A 345 -15.90 35.14 19.85
C LYS A 345 -15.56 35.85 21.16
N THR A 346 -14.43 36.55 21.16
CA THR A 346 -14.23 37.91 21.71
C THR A 346 -12.76 38.28 21.67
N ASP A 347 -12.51 39.54 21.32
CA ASP A 347 -11.30 40.36 21.52
C ASP A 347 -10.26 40.49 20.38
N ASP A 348 -10.29 41.71 19.82
CA ASP A 348 -9.31 42.45 19.02
C ASP A 348 -8.91 41.98 17.59
N PRO A 349 -9.31 42.73 16.54
CA PRO A 349 -8.91 42.45 15.15
C PRO A 349 -7.47 42.85 14.80
N ASN A 350 -6.67 43.35 15.76
CA ASN A 350 -5.33 43.93 15.49
C ASN A 350 -4.15 43.21 16.17
N LYS A 351 -4.32 42.00 16.74
CA LYS A 351 -3.17 41.21 17.24
C LYS A 351 -2.74 40.15 16.23
N THR A 352 -2.00 40.59 15.21
CA THR A 352 -1.01 39.76 14.52
C THR A 352 0.09 39.41 15.53
N THR A 353 0.09 38.19 16.06
CA THR A 353 1.21 37.63 16.83
C THR A 353 1.84 36.47 16.06
N THR A 354 2.84 36.82 15.26
CA THR A 354 4.00 35.97 14.93
C THR A 354 4.80 35.64 16.19
N ILE A 355 5.24 34.38 16.36
CA ILE A 355 6.32 33.86 17.23
C ILE A 355 6.37 32.33 16.98
N SER A 356 7.47 31.59 16.89
CA SER A 356 8.90 31.88 16.89
C SER A 356 9.64 30.61 16.44
N ALA A 357 10.84 30.81 15.91
CA ALA A 357 11.80 29.79 15.52
C ALA A 357 12.18 28.81 16.67
N LEU A 358 12.51 27.59 16.25
CA LEU A 358 13.29 26.60 17.01
C LEU A 358 14.50 27.23 17.69
N PRO A 359 14.84 26.87 18.95
CA PRO A 359 16.17 27.16 19.46
C PRO A 359 17.17 26.19 18.84
N LYS A 360 18.11 26.73 18.06
CA LYS A 360 19.44 26.15 17.93
C LYS A 360 20.15 26.34 19.27
N GLN A 361 20.66 25.28 19.87
CA GLN A 361 21.77 25.41 20.81
C GLN A 361 23.02 24.74 20.27
N ASN A 362 24.09 25.52 20.34
CA ASN A 362 25.41 25.29 19.79
C ASN A 362 26.21 24.27 20.60
N HIS A 363 27.15 23.66 19.90
CA HIS A 363 28.28 22.93 20.45
C HIS A 363 29.36 23.88 21.03
N ARG A 364 30.08 23.36 22.06
CA ARG A 364 31.42 23.72 22.61
C ARG A 364 31.43 24.81 23.71
N GLU A 365 32.17 24.71 24.83
CA GLU A 365 33.33 23.85 25.17
C GLU A 365 33.75 23.88 26.68
N TRP A 366 34.56 22.88 27.05
CA TRP A 366 35.61 22.76 28.10
C TRP A 366 35.35 22.45 29.60
N ASN A 367 36.28 21.61 30.08
CA ASN A 367 36.43 20.81 31.30
C ASN A 367 36.73 21.56 32.61
N LYS A 368 36.34 20.93 33.74
CA LYS A 368 37.07 20.65 35.02
C LYS A 368 36.01 20.49 36.15
N LEU A 369 35.99 19.50 37.03
CA LEU A 369 37.08 18.96 37.87
C LEU A 369 36.74 17.57 38.47
N LEU A 370 37.82 16.88 38.81
CA LEU A 370 38.08 15.51 39.30
C LEU A 370 37.44 15.01 40.63
N MET A 371 37.45 13.67 40.75
CA MET A 371 37.54 12.76 41.93
C MET A 371 36.24 12.49 42.73
N ILE A 372 35.87 11.24 43.02
CA ILE A 372 36.51 10.30 43.99
C ILE A 372 36.48 8.81 43.53
N LEU A 373 37.50 8.09 44.00
CA LEU A 373 37.90 6.68 43.83
C LEU A 373 37.06 5.64 44.59
N ASP A 374 37.01 4.43 44.01
CA ASP A 374 37.28 3.09 44.56
C ASP A 374 36.43 2.46 45.69
N ALA A 375 35.94 1.23 45.45
CA ALA A 375 35.84 0.10 46.38
C ALA A 375 34.98 -1.05 45.80
N ALA A 376 35.59 -2.21 45.51
CA ALA A 376 35.28 -3.50 46.15
C ALA A 376 35.76 -4.70 45.32
N GLU A 377 36.87 -5.31 45.76
CA GLU A 377 37.23 -6.71 45.51
C GLU A 377 36.57 -7.65 46.53
N ASN A 378 36.44 -8.93 46.13
CA ASN A 378 36.16 -10.16 46.89
C ASN A 378 34.70 -10.42 47.31
N GLU A 379 34.10 -11.61 47.17
CA GLU A 379 34.62 -12.98 47.35
C GLU A 379 33.93 -14.05 46.46
N GLY A 380 34.68 -15.10 46.11
CA GLY A 380 34.30 -16.52 46.18
C GLY A 380 33.15 -17.07 45.31
N PHE A 381 33.45 -18.00 44.40
CA PHE A 381 32.88 -19.37 44.38
C PHE A 381 33.43 -20.14 43.16
N HIS A 382 34.51 -20.89 43.39
CA HIS A 382 34.97 -21.95 42.48
C HIS A 382 34.63 -23.28 43.14
N LEU A 383 33.68 -24.03 42.57
CA LEU A 383 33.59 -25.50 42.53
C LEU A 383 32.18 -25.89 42.07
N LEU A 384 32.00 -26.13 40.76
CA LEU A 384 30.92 -26.93 40.11
C LEU A 384 30.88 -26.77 38.56
N ILE A 385 31.90 -26.20 37.91
CA ILE A 385 31.85 -25.86 36.47
C ILE A 385 32.68 -26.81 35.57
N VAL A 386 33.11 -27.98 36.04
CA VAL A 386 33.94 -28.87 35.20
C VAL A 386 33.11 -29.90 34.40
N ASP A 387 31.91 -30.28 34.86
CA ASP A 387 31.09 -31.26 34.12
C ASP A 387 30.03 -30.63 33.18
N SER A 388 29.65 -29.36 33.38
CA SER A 388 28.62 -28.69 32.56
C SER A 388 29.15 -28.08 31.25
N ILE A 389 30.47 -27.87 31.12
CA ILE A 389 31.07 -27.26 29.93
C ILE A 389 31.15 -28.29 28.78
N GLY A 390 31.40 -29.57 29.09
CA GLY A 390 31.53 -30.64 28.08
C GLY A 390 30.26 -30.89 27.26
N ALA A 391 29.09 -30.92 27.92
CA ALA A 391 27.81 -31.12 27.23
C ALA A 391 27.41 -29.90 26.37
N SER A 392 27.79 -28.70 26.80
CA SER A 392 27.50 -27.44 26.11
C SER A 392 28.34 -27.28 24.83
N VAL A 393 29.61 -27.69 24.86
CA VAL A 393 30.51 -27.66 23.69
C VAL A 393 30.10 -28.70 22.64
N ALA A 394 29.63 -29.88 23.06
CA ALA A 394 29.13 -30.90 22.15
C ALA A 394 27.85 -30.46 21.41
N MET A 395 26.90 -29.82 22.10
CA MET A 395 25.67 -29.29 21.49
C MET A 395 25.93 -28.14 20.51
N LEU A 396 26.88 -27.24 20.84
CA LEU A 396 27.32 -26.19 19.93
C LEU A 396 27.97 -26.76 18.66
N SER A 397 28.76 -27.83 18.79
CA SER A 397 29.33 -28.51 17.62
C SER A 397 28.26 -29.11 16.69
N LEU A 398 27.21 -29.73 17.25
CA LEU A 398 26.15 -30.36 16.47
C LEU A 398 25.32 -29.33 15.72
N THR A 399 24.98 -28.21 16.36
CA THR A 399 24.28 -27.10 15.71
C THR A 399 25.11 -26.47 14.59
N LEU A 400 26.43 -26.34 14.76
CA LEU A 400 27.33 -25.87 13.72
C LEU A 400 27.33 -26.81 12.49
N TRP A 401 27.36 -28.13 12.71
CA TRP A 401 27.29 -29.12 11.62
C TRP A 401 25.95 -29.12 10.90
N ILE A 402 24.83 -28.91 11.60
CA ILE A 402 23.50 -28.78 10.99
C ILE A 402 23.42 -27.52 10.11
N VAL A 403 23.94 -26.38 10.59
CA VAL A 403 24.00 -25.14 9.81
C VAL A 403 24.90 -25.32 8.58
N LEU A 404 26.06 -25.97 8.75
CA LEU A 404 26.98 -26.25 7.64
C LEU A 404 26.33 -27.16 6.59
N ALA A 405 25.61 -28.21 7.02
CA ALA A 405 24.86 -29.09 6.13
C ALA A 405 23.74 -28.33 5.40
N ALA A 406 23.01 -27.46 6.08
CA ALA A 406 21.99 -26.62 5.46
C ALA A 406 22.58 -25.66 4.41
N VAL A 407 23.76 -25.09 4.68
CA VAL A 407 24.49 -24.25 3.72
C VAL A 407 24.95 -25.06 2.51
N VAL A 408 25.47 -26.27 2.70
CA VAL A 408 25.89 -27.14 1.60
C VAL A 408 24.68 -27.55 0.74
N ILE A 409 23.55 -27.90 1.36
CA ILE A 409 22.31 -28.21 0.64
C ILE A 409 21.81 -26.99 -0.14
N LEU A 410 21.86 -25.79 0.45
CA LEU A 410 21.51 -24.55 -0.23
C LEU A 410 22.43 -24.28 -1.42
N ILE A 411 23.74 -24.44 -1.27
CA ILE A 411 24.70 -24.27 -2.35
C ILE A 411 24.45 -25.30 -3.46
N ALA A 412 24.22 -26.56 -3.12
CA ALA A 412 23.90 -27.61 -4.08
C ALA A 412 22.58 -27.31 -4.82
N PHE A 413 21.58 -26.78 -4.13
CA PHE A 413 20.31 -26.35 -4.71
C PHE A 413 20.47 -25.15 -5.65
N LEU A 414 21.24 -24.14 -5.26
CA LEU A 414 21.53 -22.98 -6.11
C LEU A 414 22.36 -23.38 -7.33
N LEU A 415 23.33 -24.30 -7.18
CA LEU A 415 24.10 -24.85 -8.28
C LEU A 415 23.21 -25.66 -9.23
N TYR A 416 22.28 -26.46 -8.68
CA TYR A 416 21.28 -27.20 -9.45
C TYR A 416 20.42 -26.24 -10.30
N ILE A 417 19.88 -25.17 -9.71
CA ILE A 417 19.13 -24.14 -10.45
C ILE A 417 20.01 -23.49 -11.53
N TYR A 418 21.24 -23.11 -11.20
CA TYR A 418 22.16 -22.47 -12.15
C TYR A 418 22.41 -23.34 -13.39
N THR A 419 22.60 -24.65 -13.21
CA THR A 419 22.80 -25.58 -14.34
C THR A 419 21.56 -25.78 -15.21
N ARG A 420 20.36 -25.42 -14.71
CA ARG A 420 19.08 -25.55 -15.42
C ARG A 420 18.61 -24.26 -16.09
N LEU A 421 19.27 -23.12 -15.84
CA LEU A 421 18.93 -21.86 -16.49
C LEU A 421 19.27 -21.90 -17.99
N PRO A 422 18.45 -21.25 -18.85
CA PRO A 422 18.70 -21.21 -20.28
C PRO A 422 20.01 -20.46 -20.58
N LYS A 423 20.82 -21.05 -21.46
CA LYS A 423 22.10 -20.43 -21.88
C LYS A 423 21.84 -19.10 -22.59
N LYS A 424 22.75 -18.14 -22.41
CA LYS A 424 22.77 -16.90 -23.19
C LYS A 424 23.08 -17.23 -24.66
N ILE A 425 22.34 -16.59 -25.58
CA ILE A 425 22.56 -16.70 -27.02
C ILE A 425 23.16 -15.36 -27.48
N PRO A 426 24.50 -15.23 -27.55
CA PRO A 426 25.14 -14.01 -28.03
C PRO A 426 24.92 -13.83 -29.53
N VAL A 427 24.68 -12.60 -29.96
CA VAL A 427 24.48 -12.28 -31.38
C VAL A 427 25.80 -11.88 -32.02
N GLN A 428 26.20 -12.60 -33.06
CA GLN A 428 27.34 -12.23 -33.90
C GLN A 428 26.85 -11.43 -35.11
N PHE A 429 27.21 -10.16 -35.20
CA PHE A 429 26.73 -9.26 -36.29
C PHE A 429 27.49 -9.41 -37.61
N ARG A 430 28.74 -9.88 -37.56
CA ARG A 430 29.64 -9.86 -38.72
C ARG A 430 29.11 -10.72 -39.85
N GLY A 431 28.96 -10.12 -41.02
CA GLY A 431 28.49 -10.76 -42.24
C GLY A 431 27.00 -11.11 -42.23
N LYS A 432 26.23 -10.75 -41.20
CA LYS A 432 24.79 -11.00 -41.11
C LYS A 432 23.99 -9.96 -41.89
N HIS A 433 22.73 -10.24 -42.18
CA HIS A 433 21.80 -9.27 -42.75
C HIS A 433 20.75 -8.87 -41.72
N ALA A 434 20.66 -7.57 -41.43
CA ALA A 434 19.70 -6.99 -40.52
C ALA A 434 18.62 -6.19 -41.26
N PHE A 435 17.36 -6.43 -40.91
CA PHE A 435 16.21 -5.68 -41.40
C PHE A 435 15.62 -4.83 -40.26
N ILE A 436 15.49 -3.52 -40.47
CA ILE A 436 15.03 -2.57 -39.44
C ILE A 436 13.78 -1.86 -39.92
N THR A 437 12.70 -1.95 -39.15
CA THR A 437 11.47 -1.17 -39.38
C THR A 437 11.56 0.19 -38.71
N GLY A 438 11.10 1.24 -39.37
CA GLY A 438 11.26 2.62 -38.86
C GLY A 438 12.72 3.08 -38.83
N GLY A 439 13.55 2.64 -39.76
CA GLY A 439 15.00 2.90 -39.77
C GLY A 439 15.43 4.27 -40.31
N SER A 440 14.49 5.13 -40.73
CA SER A 440 14.81 6.41 -41.39
C SER A 440 15.23 7.54 -40.44
N LYS A 441 14.87 7.46 -39.15
CA LYS A 441 15.11 8.53 -38.16
C LYS A 441 15.37 7.96 -36.77
N GLY A 442 15.88 8.79 -35.86
CA GLY A 442 15.98 8.49 -34.42
C GLY A 442 16.78 7.21 -34.09
N ILE A 443 16.25 6.40 -33.17
CA ILE A 443 16.90 5.17 -32.68
C ILE A 443 17.15 4.17 -33.82
N GLY A 444 16.18 4.00 -34.74
CA GLY A 444 16.31 3.07 -35.87
C GLY A 444 17.47 3.40 -36.79
N LYS A 445 17.70 4.69 -37.08
CA LYS A 445 18.84 5.18 -37.86
C LYS A 445 20.17 4.88 -37.17
N GLU A 446 20.28 5.17 -35.87
CA GLU A 446 21.51 4.92 -35.10
C GLU A 446 21.80 3.43 -34.92
N LEU A 447 20.76 2.58 -34.82
CA LEU A 447 20.92 1.13 -34.85
C LEU A 447 21.46 0.64 -36.20
N ALA A 448 20.98 1.18 -37.32
CA ALA A 448 21.51 0.88 -38.65
C ALA A 448 23.01 1.24 -38.75
N ILE A 449 23.39 2.43 -38.30
CA ILE A 449 24.80 2.88 -38.26
C ILE A 449 25.64 1.94 -37.38
N GLY A 450 25.14 1.60 -36.19
CA GLY A 450 25.84 0.73 -35.24
C GLY A 450 26.00 -0.72 -35.72
N LEU A 451 25.07 -1.22 -36.53
CA LEU A 451 25.14 -2.54 -37.17
C LEU A 451 26.13 -2.57 -38.33
N ILE A 452 26.15 -1.54 -39.18
CA ILE A 452 27.15 -1.41 -40.27
C ILE A 452 28.57 -1.36 -39.69
N LYS A 453 28.80 -0.57 -38.64
CA LYS A 453 30.11 -0.51 -37.95
C LYS A 453 30.56 -1.86 -37.38
N ARG A 454 29.62 -2.77 -37.09
CA ARG A 454 29.87 -4.14 -36.61
C ARG A 454 29.91 -5.18 -37.75
N GLY A 455 29.86 -4.75 -39.01
CA GLY A 455 30.02 -5.60 -40.19
C GLY A 455 28.74 -6.25 -40.70
N CYS A 456 27.57 -5.68 -40.42
CA CYS A 456 26.27 -6.22 -40.83
C CYS A 456 25.76 -5.50 -42.10
N ASN A 457 25.18 -6.26 -43.04
CA ASN A 457 24.38 -5.70 -44.13
C ASN A 457 23.06 -5.18 -43.55
N VAL A 458 22.61 -4.00 -43.96
CA VAL A 458 21.42 -3.38 -43.37
C VAL A 458 20.39 -3.00 -44.43
N SER A 459 19.16 -3.44 -44.20
CA SER A 459 17.97 -3.04 -44.95
C SER A 459 17.04 -2.25 -44.04
N ILE A 460 16.80 -0.97 -44.35
CA ILE A 460 15.88 -0.12 -43.59
C ILE A 460 14.54 0.03 -44.30
N SER A 461 13.45 0.11 -43.54
CA SER A 461 12.11 0.38 -44.07
C SER A 461 11.38 1.48 -43.32
N ALA A 462 10.62 2.31 -44.04
CA ALA A 462 9.76 3.36 -43.52
C ALA A 462 8.77 3.85 -44.61
N ARG A 463 7.88 4.79 -44.25
CA ARG A 463 6.86 5.34 -45.17
C ARG A 463 7.38 6.44 -46.10
N ASP A 464 8.28 7.28 -45.60
CA ASP A 464 8.81 8.44 -46.34
C ASP A 464 10.04 8.05 -47.16
N ALA A 465 9.86 7.97 -48.49
CA ALA A 465 10.91 7.61 -49.43
C ALA A 465 12.06 8.63 -49.47
N LYS A 466 11.78 9.93 -49.32
CA LYS A 466 12.81 10.99 -49.38
C LYS A 466 13.78 10.86 -48.21
N GLN A 467 13.22 10.71 -47.01
CA GLN A 467 14.03 10.53 -45.80
C GLN A 467 14.82 9.21 -45.82
N LEU A 468 14.19 8.14 -46.31
CA LEU A 468 14.86 6.84 -46.46
C LEU A 468 16.08 6.92 -47.38
N GLN A 469 15.96 7.61 -48.50
CA GLN A 469 17.05 7.79 -49.44
C GLN A 469 18.22 8.55 -48.80
N LEU A 470 17.94 9.70 -48.16
CA LEU A 470 18.95 10.50 -47.45
C LEU A 470 19.68 9.66 -46.39
N THR A 471 18.92 8.92 -45.59
CA THR A 471 19.48 8.07 -44.52
C THR A 471 20.31 6.93 -45.10
N CYS A 472 19.86 6.32 -46.21
CA CYS A 472 20.58 5.25 -46.86
C CYS A 472 21.91 5.73 -47.46
N ASP A 473 21.97 6.95 -47.99
CA ASP A 473 23.19 7.53 -48.54
C ASP A 473 24.22 7.83 -47.43
N GLU A 474 23.76 8.28 -46.26
CA GLU A 474 24.61 8.37 -45.06
C GLU A 474 25.13 6.98 -44.63
N LEU A 475 24.25 5.96 -44.58
CA LEU A 475 24.63 4.59 -44.23
C LEU A 475 25.66 4.00 -45.20
N ARG A 476 25.55 4.29 -46.50
CA ARG A 476 26.54 3.89 -47.52
C ARG A 476 27.89 4.58 -47.29
N THR A 477 27.87 5.85 -46.89
CA THR A 477 29.10 6.59 -46.55
C THR A 477 29.79 5.97 -45.32
N VAL A 478 29.01 5.56 -44.31
CA VAL A 478 29.54 4.83 -43.13
C VAL A 478 30.04 3.43 -43.51
N ALA A 479 29.38 2.74 -44.44
CA ALA A 479 29.83 1.44 -44.92
C ALA A 479 31.18 1.54 -45.65
N GLN A 480 31.38 2.60 -46.44
CA GLN A 480 32.64 2.86 -47.14
C GLN A 480 33.81 3.16 -46.19
N SER A 481 33.56 3.84 -45.06
CA SER A 481 34.61 4.15 -44.08
C SER A 481 34.99 2.97 -43.19
N THR A 482 34.20 1.88 -43.21
CA THR A 482 34.47 0.69 -42.42
C THR A 482 35.42 -0.23 -43.20
N ALA A 483 36.56 -0.62 -42.59
CA ALA A 483 37.62 -1.42 -43.24
C ALA A 483 37.24 -2.86 -43.65
N GLN A 484 35.95 -3.21 -43.62
CA GLN A 484 35.43 -4.53 -43.93
C GLN A 484 34.79 -4.51 -45.33
N ALA A 485 35.40 -5.25 -46.26
CA ALA A 485 34.90 -5.38 -47.61
C ALA A 485 33.54 -6.11 -47.65
N ASN A 486 32.60 -5.58 -48.43
CA ASN A 486 31.29 -6.17 -48.79
C ASN A 486 30.10 -5.94 -47.82
N ILE A 487 29.97 -4.72 -47.27
CA ILE A 487 28.77 -4.29 -46.53
C ILE A 487 27.84 -3.49 -47.46
N SER A 488 26.56 -3.85 -47.50
CA SER A 488 25.52 -3.18 -48.27
C SER A 488 24.46 -2.53 -47.37
N ALA A 489 24.02 -1.33 -47.77
CA ALA A 489 22.91 -0.61 -47.15
C ALA A 489 21.83 -0.33 -48.22
N ARG A 490 20.59 -0.75 -47.93
CA ARG A 490 19.43 -0.58 -48.82
C ARG A 490 18.22 -0.06 -48.05
N TRP A 491 17.28 0.53 -48.79
CA TRP A 491 16.04 1.05 -48.26
C TRP A 491 14.82 0.53 -49.01
N TYR A 492 13.71 0.38 -48.30
CA TYR A 492 12.43 -0.08 -48.85
C TYR A 492 11.29 0.77 -48.31
N GLN A 493 10.47 1.32 -49.21
CA GLN A 493 9.25 2.01 -48.80
C GLN A 493 8.20 0.96 -48.41
N LEU A 494 7.73 1.02 -47.17
CA LEU A 494 6.75 0.08 -46.63
C LEU A 494 5.95 0.75 -45.50
N ASP A 495 4.62 0.70 -45.61
CA ASP A 495 3.75 0.91 -44.45
C ASP A 495 3.45 -0.44 -43.80
N VAL A 496 3.91 -0.62 -42.58
CA VAL A 496 3.74 -1.86 -41.81
C VAL A 496 2.35 -1.97 -41.17
N THR A 497 1.56 -0.89 -41.20
CA THR A 497 0.19 -0.86 -40.64
C THR A 497 -0.87 -1.30 -41.62
N ASP A 498 -0.59 -1.25 -42.93
CA ASP A 498 -1.55 -1.61 -43.96
C ASP A 498 -2.18 -2.97 -43.68
N SER A 499 -3.51 -2.95 -43.65
CA SER A 499 -4.34 -4.05 -43.17
C SER A 499 -4.28 -5.19 -44.17
N PHE A 500 -4.27 -6.43 -43.67
CA PHE A 500 -4.49 -7.64 -44.49
C PHE A 500 -5.80 -7.54 -45.32
N GLU A 501 -6.73 -6.67 -44.93
CA GLU A 501 -8.09 -6.56 -45.50
C GLU A 501 -8.36 -5.28 -46.31
N LYS A 502 -7.54 -4.21 -46.19
CA LYS A 502 -7.90 -2.89 -46.74
C LYS A 502 -7.82 -2.79 -48.27
N GLU A 503 -7.01 -3.64 -48.92
CA GLU A 503 -7.03 -3.74 -50.39
C GLU A 503 -8.10 -4.69 -50.92
N PHE A 504 -8.62 -5.61 -50.11
CA PHE A 504 -9.70 -6.50 -50.54
C PHE A 504 -11.06 -5.81 -50.55
N GLY A 505 -11.34 -4.89 -49.61
CA GLY A 505 -12.65 -4.23 -49.49
C GLY A 505 -13.08 -3.35 -50.67
N ASN A 506 -12.15 -2.73 -51.40
CA ASN A 506 -12.47 -1.85 -52.53
C ASN A 506 -12.49 -2.54 -53.90
N LEU A 507 -11.94 -3.76 -54.01
CA LEU A 507 -12.06 -4.58 -55.23
C LEU A 507 -13.18 -5.62 -55.16
N TYR A 508 -13.69 -5.92 -53.95
CA TYR A 508 -14.73 -6.94 -53.73
C TYR A 508 -16.12 -6.58 -54.25
N ILE A 509 -16.38 -5.30 -54.56
CA ILE A 509 -17.71 -4.83 -54.98
C ILE A 509 -17.89 -4.88 -56.51
N GLN A 510 -16.83 -5.08 -57.32
CA GLN A 510 -16.95 -4.91 -58.76
C GLN A 510 -16.99 -6.20 -59.61
N TYR A 511 -16.64 -7.38 -59.09
CA TYR A 511 -16.71 -8.62 -59.89
C TYR A 511 -17.16 -9.83 -59.07
N HIS A 512 -18.44 -10.18 -59.22
CA HIS A 512 -19.04 -11.36 -58.61
C HIS A 512 -18.86 -12.61 -59.51
N SER A 513 -18.58 -13.73 -58.86
CA SER A 513 -19.10 -15.09 -59.11
C SER A 513 -18.35 -16.11 -59.98
N VAL A 514 -17.29 -15.77 -60.74
CA VAL A 514 -16.57 -16.80 -61.52
C VAL A 514 -15.11 -17.03 -61.07
N LEU A 515 -14.50 -16.09 -60.35
CA LEU A 515 -13.09 -16.17 -59.94
C LEU A 515 -12.86 -16.81 -58.56
N LYS A 516 -13.91 -17.18 -57.83
CA LYS A 516 -13.80 -17.72 -56.46
C LYS A 516 -13.15 -19.11 -56.42
N ALA A 517 -13.30 -19.91 -57.47
CA ALA A 517 -12.72 -21.26 -57.53
C ALA A 517 -11.32 -21.32 -58.17
N PHE A 518 -10.85 -20.26 -58.84
CA PHE A 518 -9.54 -20.25 -59.49
C PHE A 518 -8.48 -19.45 -58.69
N LEU A 519 -8.90 -18.49 -57.86
CA LEU A 519 -7.99 -17.68 -57.02
C LEU A 519 -7.71 -18.26 -55.63
N GLU A 520 -8.39 -19.33 -55.20
CA GLU A 520 -8.09 -20.03 -53.94
C GLU A 520 -6.75 -20.79 -53.97
N PHE A 521 -6.04 -20.81 -55.11
CA PHE A 521 -4.77 -21.54 -55.28
C PHE A 521 -3.51 -20.65 -55.33
N THR A 522 -3.64 -19.32 -55.29
CA THR A 522 -2.50 -18.41 -55.21
C THR A 522 -2.43 -17.79 -53.82
N GLU A 523 -1.53 -18.31 -52.98
CA GLU A 523 -1.12 -17.69 -51.72
C GLU A 523 -0.85 -16.21 -51.98
N THR A 524 -1.67 -15.33 -51.39
CA THR A 524 -1.57 -13.89 -51.58
C THR A 524 -0.30 -13.44 -50.89
N LEU A 525 0.77 -13.17 -51.66
CA LEU A 525 2.03 -12.70 -51.12
C LEU A 525 1.79 -11.34 -50.44
N HIS A 526 1.76 -11.32 -49.11
CA HIS A 526 1.49 -10.12 -48.33
C HIS A 526 2.57 -9.04 -48.60
N LEU A 527 2.20 -7.76 -48.70
CA LEU A 527 3.12 -6.66 -49.04
C LEU A 527 4.41 -6.65 -48.20
N VAL A 528 4.30 -6.90 -46.89
CA VAL A 528 5.43 -7.00 -45.97
C VAL A 528 6.35 -8.17 -46.34
N GLU A 529 5.79 -9.34 -46.64
CA GLU A 529 6.55 -10.52 -47.04
C GLU A 529 7.22 -10.33 -48.41
N ALA A 530 6.53 -9.67 -49.35
CA ALA A 530 7.09 -9.31 -50.65
C ALA A 530 8.33 -8.40 -50.53
N VAL A 531 8.26 -7.37 -49.66
CA VAL A 531 9.39 -6.46 -49.42
C VAL A 531 10.54 -7.18 -48.71
N ILE A 532 10.24 -8.05 -47.75
CA ILE A 532 11.26 -8.86 -47.06
C ILE A 532 11.97 -9.79 -48.06
N LEU A 533 11.23 -10.49 -48.91
CA LEU A 533 11.81 -11.35 -49.95
C LEU A 533 12.62 -10.56 -50.97
N LYS A 534 12.16 -9.36 -51.33
CA LYS A 534 12.92 -8.44 -52.19
C LYS A 534 14.24 -8.02 -51.52
N ALA A 535 14.21 -7.70 -50.23
CA ALA A 535 15.40 -7.34 -49.47
C ALA A 535 16.41 -8.50 -49.39
N GLU A 536 15.94 -9.73 -49.17
CA GLU A 536 16.77 -10.94 -49.14
C GLU A 536 17.42 -11.20 -50.50
N LYS A 537 16.65 -11.10 -51.59
CA LYS A 537 17.14 -11.28 -52.96
C LYS A 537 18.18 -10.23 -53.35
N GLU A 538 17.91 -8.96 -53.11
CA GLU A 538 18.83 -7.88 -53.47
C GLU A 538 20.10 -7.92 -52.61
N CYS A 539 19.99 -8.28 -51.32
CA CYS A 539 21.14 -8.48 -50.45
C CYS A 539 21.92 -9.76 -50.73
N GLY A 540 21.33 -10.72 -51.46
CA GLY A 540 21.91 -12.03 -51.69
C GLY A 540 22.05 -12.85 -50.40
N LYS A 541 21.30 -12.50 -49.35
CA LYS A 541 21.38 -13.12 -48.03
C LYS A 541 20.06 -13.02 -47.28
N GLU A 542 19.66 -14.13 -46.66
CA GLU A 542 18.50 -14.21 -45.77
C GLU A 542 18.65 -13.25 -44.58
N ILE A 543 17.53 -12.75 -44.07
CA ILE A 543 17.55 -11.84 -42.92
C ILE A 543 17.78 -12.65 -41.64
N ASP A 544 18.94 -12.44 -41.03
CA ASP A 544 19.32 -13.07 -39.77
C ASP A 544 18.83 -12.26 -38.56
N ILE A 545 18.73 -10.93 -38.68
CA ILE A 545 18.41 -10.02 -37.58
C ILE A 545 17.22 -9.15 -37.97
N LEU A 546 16.12 -9.24 -37.22
CA LEU A 546 14.97 -8.35 -37.36
C LEU A 546 14.95 -7.36 -36.19
N ILE A 547 14.89 -6.05 -36.45
CA ILE A 547 14.66 -5.03 -35.43
C ILE A 547 13.33 -4.34 -35.70
N ASN A 548 12.37 -4.62 -34.84
CA ASN A 548 11.08 -3.96 -34.81
C ASN A 548 11.18 -2.64 -34.05
N ASN A 549 11.35 -1.54 -34.77
CA ASN A 549 11.50 -0.19 -34.21
C ASN A 549 10.38 0.78 -34.64
N ALA A 550 9.57 0.43 -35.65
CA ALA A 550 8.45 1.28 -36.05
C ALA A 550 7.47 1.53 -34.89
N GLY A 551 7.21 2.81 -34.60
CA GLY A 551 6.27 3.23 -33.56
C GLY A 551 6.09 4.73 -33.46
N THR A 552 5.02 5.15 -32.80
CA THR A 552 4.72 6.56 -32.48
C THR A 552 4.10 6.66 -31.08
N CYS A 553 4.14 7.85 -30.50
CA CYS A 553 3.43 8.18 -29.27
C CYS A 553 2.32 9.21 -29.54
N ILE A 554 1.09 8.79 -29.29
CA ILE A 554 -0.09 9.64 -29.11
C ILE A 554 -0.33 9.72 -27.61
N GLN A 555 -0.39 10.94 -27.11
CA GLN A 555 -0.43 11.28 -25.69
C GLN A 555 -1.55 12.28 -25.43
N GLY A 556 -2.17 12.19 -24.26
CA GLY A 556 -3.32 12.99 -23.88
C GLY A 556 -4.05 12.40 -22.67
N ALA A 557 -4.89 13.20 -22.02
CA ALA A 557 -5.77 12.69 -20.98
C ALA A 557 -6.74 11.66 -21.57
N PHE A 558 -7.19 10.70 -20.75
CA PHE A 558 -8.01 9.59 -21.26
C PHE A 558 -9.33 10.06 -21.89
N ASP A 559 -9.94 11.10 -21.32
CA ASP A 559 -11.17 11.74 -21.78
C ASP A 559 -11.00 12.60 -23.03
N GLU A 560 -9.77 13.01 -23.36
CA GLU A 560 -9.46 13.78 -24.58
C GLU A 560 -9.09 12.89 -25.77
N LEU A 561 -8.69 11.63 -25.51
CA LEU A 561 -8.26 10.70 -26.54
C LEU A 561 -9.43 9.92 -27.15
N SER A 562 -9.53 9.93 -28.48
CA SER A 562 -10.53 9.15 -29.19
C SER A 562 -10.18 7.66 -29.23
N THR A 563 -11.19 6.80 -29.39
CA THR A 563 -10.99 5.35 -29.53
C THR A 563 -10.13 4.97 -30.74
N GLU A 564 -10.19 5.77 -31.80
CA GLU A 564 -9.39 5.56 -33.02
C GLU A 564 -7.90 5.78 -32.72
N ALA A 565 -7.56 6.72 -31.83
CA ALA A 565 -6.17 6.95 -31.41
C ALA A 565 -5.58 5.69 -30.74
N PHE A 566 -6.36 5.00 -29.90
CA PHE A 566 -5.96 3.73 -29.29
C PHE A 566 -5.74 2.65 -30.35
N GLN A 567 -6.65 2.53 -31.31
CA GLN A 567 -6.54 1.52 -32.38
C GLN A 567 -5.35 1.79 -33.29
N GLN A 568 -5.13 3.04 -33.70
CA GLN A 568 -3.99 3.44 -34.53
C GLN A 568 -2.67 3.19 -33.82
N GLN A 569 -2.57 3.61 -32.55
CA GLN A 569 -1.38 3.40 -31.72
C GLN A 569 -1.07 1.92 -31.52
N PHE A 570 -2.08 1.11 -31.21
CA PHE A 570 -1.92 -0.33 -31.03
C PHE A 570 -1.53 -1.04 -32.34
N SER A 571 -2.15 -0.64 -33.45
CA SER A 571 -1.86 -1.20 -34.78
C SER A 571 -0.43 -0.95 -35.21
N LEU A 572 0.08 0.27 -34.99
CA LEU A 572 1.46 0.61 -35.34
C LEU A 572 2.47 0.08 -34.33
N ASN A 573 2.27 0.25 -33.02
CA ASN A 573 3.29 -0.10 -32.03
C ASN A 573 3.37 -1.61 -31.73
N CYS A 574 2.25 -2.34 -31.85
CA CYS A 574 2.19 -3.76 -31.49
C CYS A 574 1.93 -4.64 -32.71
N LEU A 575 0.80 -4.48 -33.41
CA LEU A 575 0.40 -5.39 -34.49
C LEU A 575 1.40 -5.38 -35.65
N SER A 576 1.99 -4.23 -35.98
CA SER A 576 2.99 -4.14 -37.05
C SER A 576 4.20 -5.03 -36.79
N SER A 577 4.66 -5.09 -35.53
CA SER A 577 5.79 -5.91 -35.09
C SER A 577 5.44 -7.41 -35.15
N ILE A 578 4.18 -7.77 -34.89
CA ILE A 578 3.70 -9.15 -35.04
C ILE A 578 3.73 -9.56 -36.51
N LYS A 579 3.27 -8.69 -37.43
CA LYS A 579 3.22 -8.98 -38.87
C LYS A 579 4.62 -9.22 -39.45
N THR A 580 5.57 -8.34 -39.14
CA THR A 580 6.96 -8.42 -39.63
C THR A 580 7.67 -9.64 -39.05
N THR A 581 7.45 -9.94 -37.78
CA THR A 581 7.95 -11.17 -37.15
C THR A 581 7.34 -12.41 -37.79
N HIS A 582 6.02 -12.45 -38.02
CA HIS A 582 5.34 -13.60 -38.62
C HIS A 582 5.86 -13.92 -40.03
N ALA A 583 6.20 -12.89 -40.81
CA ALA A 583 6.76 -13.04 -42.16
C ALA A 583 8.15 -13.71 -42.19
N LEU A 584 8.92 -13.65 -41.09
CA LEU A 584 10.29 -14.19 -41.02
C LEU A 584 10.42 -15.43 -40.14
N VAL A 585 9.57 -15.57 -39.12
CA VAL A 585 9.75 -16.55 -38.04
C VAL A 585 9.78 -18.00 -38.54
N LYS A 586 8.96 -18.35 -39.54
CA LYS A 586 8.95 -19.71 -40.12
C LYS A 586 10.31 -20.05 -40.76
N ARG A 587 10.88 -19.13 -41.54
CA ARG A 587 12.19 -19.30 -42.18
C ARG A 587 13.32 -19.33 -41.15
N MET A 588 13.29 -18.45 -40.16
CA MET A 588 14.27 -18.47 -39.05
C MET A 588 14.23 -19.79 -38.27
N LYS A 589 13.04 -20.37 -38.01
CA LYS A 589 12.88 -21.67 -37.36
C LYS A 589 13.50 -22.82 -38.17
N LEU A 590 13.35 -22.79 -39.50
CA LEU A 590 13.98 -23.75 -40.40
C LEU A 590 15.51 -23.61 -40.40
N ALA A 591 16.02 -22.38 -40.42
CA ALA A 591 17.45 -22.10 -40.37
C ALA A 591 18.10 -22.34 -38.99
N ARG A 592 17.28 -22.45 -37.92
CA ARG A 592 17.71 -22.54 -36.50
C ARG A 592 18.71 -21.45 -36.10
N ASN A 593 18.55 -20.27 -36.68
CA ASN A 593 19.44 -19.14 -36.50
C ASN A 593 18.65 -17.87 -36.71
N GLY A 594 18.88 -16.89 -35.84
CA GLY A 594 18.32 -15.56 -36.01
C GLY A 594 18.20 -14.81 -34.69
N HIS A 595 17.92 -13.53 -34.79
CA HIS A 595 17.63 -12.68 -33.63
C HIS A 595 16.52 -11.68 -33.94
N ILE A 596 15.57 -11.53 -33.02
CA ILE A 596 14.45 -10.60 -33.14
C ILE A 596 14.52 -9.59 -32.00
N GLY A 597 14.76 -8.33 -32.34
CA GLY A 597 14.77 -7.20 -31.42
C GLY A 597 13.48 -6.40 -31.47
N PHE A 598 12.99 -5.96 -30.31
CA PHE A 598 11.83 -5.09 -30.19
C PHE A 598 12.17 -3.81 -29.42
N VAL A 599 11.82 -2.65 -29.99
CA VAL A 599 11.93 -1.36 -29.31
C VAL A 599 10.61 -1.05 -28.60
N CYS A 600 10.59 -1.32 -27.30
CA CYS A 600 9.41 -1.21 -26.47
C CYS A 600 9.21 0.22 -25.96
N SER A 601 9.86 0.60 -24.87
CA SER A 601 9.86 1.94 -24.19
C SER A 601 9.83 1.66 -22.68
N ALA A 602 10.41 2.55 -21.86
CA ALA A 602 10.19 2.52 -20.42
C ALA A 602 8.68 2.50 -20.05
N ALA A 603 7.81 3.09 -20.89
CA ALA A 603 6.35 3.06 -20.74
C ALA A 603 5.71 1.67 -20.94
N GLY A 604 6.48 0.67 -21.39
CA GLY A 604 6.09 -0.75 -21.41
C GLY A 604 6.46 -1.51 -20.13
N GLN A 605 7.15 -0.87 -19.19
CA GLN A 605 7.49 -1.42 -17.87
C GLN A 605 6.65 -0.79 -16.75
N PHE A 606 6.28 0.48 -16.88
CA PHE A 606 5.36 1.17 -15.99
C PHE A 606 4.39 2.07 -16.77
N ALA A 607 3.16 2.21 -16.27
CA ALA A 607 2.17 3.12 -16.84
C ALA A 607 2.23 4.49 -16.17
N MET A 608 2.01 5.55 -16.94
CA MET A 608 1.97 6.94 -16.44
C MET A 608 0.81 7.73 -17.04
N PHE A 609 0.46 8.84 -16.38
CA PHE A 609 -0.55 9.78 -16.87
C PHE A 609 -0.22 10.25 -18.28
N GLY A 610 -1.26 10.43 -19.10
CA GLY A 610 -1.14 10.88 -20.49
C GLY A 610 -0.70 9.81 -21.51
N TYR A 611 -0.23 8.65 -21.06
CA TYR A 611 0.22 7.54 -21.91
C TYR A 611 -0.74 6.35 -21.92
N SER A 612 -2.03 6.55 -21.67
CA SER A 612 -3.03 5.45 -21.63
C SER A 612 -2.98 4.57 -22.88
N ALA A 613 -3.07 5.17 -24.07
CA ALA A 613 -2.96 4.44 -25.34
C ALA A 613 -1.54 3.90 -25.59
N TYR A 614 -0.51 4.69 -25.24
CA TYR A 614 0.89 4.37 -25.55
C TYR A 614 1.40 3.22 -24.68
N SER A 615 1.29 3.34 -23.36
CA SER A 615 1.62 2.29 -22.40
C SER A 615 0.87 1.01 -22.73
N MET A 616 -0.45 1.04 -22.98
CA MET A 616 -1.20 -0.16 -23.38
C MET A 616 -0.54 -0.89 -24.56
N SER A 617 -0.18 -0.17 -25.62
CA SER A 617 0.46 -0.76 -26.80
C SER A 617 1.86 -1.34 -26.51
N LYS A 618 2.65 -0.70 -25.63
CA LYS A 618 4.01 -1.15 -25.28
C LYS A 618 4.01 -2.28 -24.26
N PHE A 619 3.07 -2.31 -23.31
CA PHE A 619 2.86 -3.46 -22.44
C PHE A 619 2.45 -4.70 -23.25
N ALA A 620 1.56 -4.56 -24.24
CA ALA A 620 1.19 -5.64 -25.13
C ALA A 620 2.39 -6.15 -25.96
N LEU A 621 3.21 -5.22 -26.50
CA LEU A 621 4.43 -5.58 -27.23
C LEU A 621 5.43 -6.34 -26.35
N ARG A 622 5.61 -5.91 -25.08
CA ARG A 622 6.45 -6.62 -24.10
C ARG A 622 5.94 -8.04 -23.87
N GLY A 623 4.65 -8.20 -23.56
CA GLY A 623 4.05 -9.52 -23.32
C GLY A 623 4.17 -10.45 -24.53
N PHE A 624 3.99 -9.91 -25.74
CA PHE A 624 4.22 -10.64 -26.99
C PHE A 624 5.68 -11.10 -27.13
N ALA A 625 6.64 -10.21 -26.93
CA ALA A 625 8.07 -10.53 -27.08
C ALA A 625 8.56 -11.57 -26.05
N GLU A 626 8.13 -11.44 -24.78
CA GLU A 626 8.46 -12.41 -23.73
C GLU A 626 7.86 -13.80 -24.00
N SER A 627 6.62 -13.85 -24.50
CA SER A 627 5.97 -15.10 -24.92
C SER A 627 6.68 -15.74 -26.11
N LEU A 628 6.93 -14.94 -27.16
CA LEU A 628 7.60 -15.39 -28.38
C LEU A 628 9.00 -15.95 -28.07
N ARG A 629 9.72 -15.36 -27.12
CA ARG A 629 11.03 -15.84 -26.70
C ARG A 629 10.98 -17.30 -26.25
N MET A 630 10.00 -17.68 -25.44
CA MET A 630 9.86 -19.06 -24.96
C MET A 630 9.62 -20.04 -26.11
N GLU A 631 8.85 -19.62 -27.12
CA GLU A 631 8.59 -20.43 -28.31
C GLU A 631 9.81 -20.57 -29.24
N LEU A 632 10.68 -19.56 -29.27
CA LEU A 632 11.82 -19.47 -30.20
C LEU A 632 13.13 -20.01 -29.60
N LEU A 633 13.23 -20.11 -28.28
CA LEU A 633 14.41 -20.63 -27.58
C LEU A 633 14.84 -22.03 -28.07
N PRO A 634 13.94 -23.02 -28.27
CA PRO A 634 14.31 -24.35 -28.77
C PRO A 634 14.90 -24.34 -30.19
N PHE A 635 14.63 -23.31 -30.97
CA PHE A 635 15.12 -23.13 -32.33
C PHE A 635 16.42 -22.32 -32.40
N ASN A 636 17.02 -21.99 -31.26
CA ASN A 636 18.24 -21.17 -31.18
C ASN A 636 18.09 -19.78 -31.81
N ILE A 637 16.89 -19.19 -31.68
CA ILE A 637 16.58 -17.84 -32.14
C ILE A 637 16.48 -16.93 -30.91
N GLY A 638 17.27 -15.87 -30.90
CA GLY A 638 17.29 -14.88 -29.82
C GLY A 638 16.13 -13.89 -29.91
N VAL A 639 15.64 -13.44 -28.76
CA VAL A 639 14.70 -12.31 -28.66
C VAL A 639 15.23 -11.31 -27.64
N SER A 640 15.28 -10.02 -27.99
CA SER A 640 15.68 -8.93 -27.08
C SER A 640 14.71 -7.75 -27.08
N LEU A 641 14.64 -7.05 -25.95
CA LEU A 641 13.77 -5.91 -25.68
C LEU A 641 14.61 -4.69 -25.29
N LEU A 642 14.40 -3.59 -26.02
CA LEU A 642 14.97 -2.29 -25.66
C LEU A 642 13.91 -1.45 -24.94
N TYR A 643 14.25 -0.94 -23.76
CA TYR A 643 13.41 -0.03 -22.98
C TYR A 643 14.03 1.38 -22.97
N PRO A 644 13.90 2.15 -24.07
CA PRO A 644 14.44 3.51 -24.10
C PRO A 644 13.62 4.44 -23.18
N PRO A 645 14.30 5.33 -22.42
CA PRO A 645 13.69 6.50 -21.79
C PRO A 645 13.48 7.60 -22.84
N ASN A 646 13.17 8.82 -22.40
CA ASN A 646 13.08 9.98 -23.29
C ASN A 646 14.39 10.13 -24.08
N THR A 647 14.26 10.02 -25.40
CA THR A 647 15.41 9.99 -26.32
C THR A 647 15.28 11.14 -27.31
N SER A 648 16.34 11.94 -27.42
CA SER A 648 16.42 13.06 -28.36
C SER A 648 16.34 12.53 -29.79
N THR A 649 15.15 12.62 -30.36
CA THR A 649 14.80 12.17 -31.71
C THR A 649 13.83 13.17 -32.33
N GLU A 650 13.75 13.17 -33.66
CA GLU A 650 12.77 13.98 -34.39
C GLU A 650 11.33 13.61 -34.00
N GLY A 651 11.06 12.33 -33.73
CA GLY A 651 9.76 11.87 -33.22
C GLY A 651 9.42 12.51 -31.87
N TYR A 652 10.37 12.55 -30.94
CA TYR A 652 10.18 13.20 -29.64
C TYR A 652 9.93 14.72 -29.76
N GLN A 653 10.53 15.39 -30.76
CA GLN A 653 10.26 16.80 -31.01
C GLN A 653 8.83 17.05 -31.51
N GLU A 654 8.29 16.17 -32.35
CA GLU A 654 6.89 16.22 -32.75
C GLU A 654 5.95 15.91 -31.59
N GLU A 655 6.30 14.92 -30.76
CA GLU A 655 5.55 14.60 -29.54
C GLU A 655 5.48 15.82 -28.61
N LEU A 656 6.58 16.52 -28.36
CA LEU A 656 6.61 17.71 -27.51
C LEU A 656 5.60 18.80 -27.90
N LYS A 657 5.21 18.89 -29.19
CA LYS A 657 4.23 19.88 -29.68
C LYS A 657 2.82 19.62 -29.15
N THR A 658 2.45 18.35 -28.97
CA THR A 658 1.11 17.93 -28.51
C THR A 658 1.13 17.40 -27.07
N MET A 659 2.28 17.48 -26.38
CA MET A 659 2.45 16.95 -25.03
C MET A 659 1.76 17.85 -24.00
N PRO A 660 0.80 17.32 -23.20
CA PRO A 660 0.27 18.04 -22.04
C PRO A 660 1.37 18.37 -21.02
N ASP A 661 1.22 19.47 -20.30
CA ASP A 661 2.25 19.97 -19.37
C ASP A 661 2.50 18.96 -18.23
N GLU A 662 1.48 18.26 -17.76
CA GLU A 662 1.60 17.22 -16.73
C GLU A 662 2.45 16.04 -17.20
N VAL A 663 2.30 15.64 -18.46
CA VAL A 663 3.10 14.55 -19.07
C VAL A 663 4.55 14.99 -19.23
N ARG A 664 4.77 16.26 -19.57
CA ARG A 664 6.11 16.83 -19.73
C ARG A 664 6.88 16.84 -18.41
N GLU A 665 6.24 17.23 -17.31
CA GLU A 665 6.83 17.23 -15.97
C GLU A 665 7.18 15.82 -15.48
N ILE A 666 6.27 14.85 -15.67
CA ILE A 666 6.50 13.45 -15.25
C ILE A 666 7.59 12.80 -16.10
N SER A 667 7.53 12.96 -17.42
CA SER A 667 8.51 12.35 -18.32
C SER A 667 9.89 13.01 -18.19
N GLY A 668 9.95 14.29 -17.83
CA GLY A 668 11.18 15.05 -17.64
C GLY A 668 12.10 14.49 -16.55
N THR A 669 11.59 13.75 -15.56
CA THR A 669 12.43 13.18 -14.49
C THR A 669 13.38 12.09 -15.00
N ALA A 670 13.01 11.38 -16.06
CA ALA A 670 13.80 10.26 -16.61
C ALA A 670 15.10 10.70 -17.30
N GLY A 671 15.30 12.00 -17.51
CA GLY A 671 16.43 12.55 -18.27
C GLY A 671 16.30 12.33 -19.78
N LEU A 672 17.05 13.11 -20.56
CA LEU A 672 17.07 13.03 -22.03
C LEU A 672 18.37 12.38 -22.50
N PHE A 673 18.27 11.28 -23.25
CA PHE A 673 19.41 10.54 -23.79
C PHE A 673 19.53 10.73 -25.30
N THR A 674 20.74 10.56 -25.85
CA THR A 674 20.97 10.62 -27.30
C THR A 674 20.63 9.27 -27.95
N ALA A 675 20.00 9.30 -29.14
CA ALA A 675 19.66 8.08 -29.87
C ALA A 675 20.88 7.17 -30.13
N ARG A 676 22.06 7.77 -30.33
CA ARG A 676 23.32 7.05 -30.51
C ARG A 676 23.71 6.24 -29.26
N HIS A 677 23.66 6.84 -28.08
CA HIS A 677 23.99 6.15 -26.84
C HIS A 677 23.02 4.98 -26.60
N VAL A 678 21.73 5.21 -26.83
CA VAL A 678 20.68 4.19 -26.72
C VAL A 678 20.95 3.01 -27.66
N ALA A 679 21.29 3.28 -28.92
CA ALA A 679 21.60 2.26 -29.91
C ALA A 679 22.88 1.47 -29.57
N GLU A 680 23.93 2.15 -29.10
CA GLU A 680 25.19 1.52 -28.71
C GLU A 680 25.01 0.56 -27.52
N CYS A 681 24.28 0.99 -26.48
CA CYS A 681 23.92 0.12 -25.34
C CYS A 681 23.15 -1.12 -25.80
N TYR A 682 22.13 -0.95 -26.66
CA TYR A 682 21.32 -2.06 -27.14
C TYR A 682 22.13 -3.08 -27.94
N LEU A 683 22.98 -2.61 -28.84
CA LEU A 683 23.83 -3.50 -29.66
C LEU A 683 24.86 -4.25 -28.81
N ASN A 684 25.40 -3.63 -27.75
CA ASN A 684 26.33 -4.28 -26.83
C ASN A 684 25.65 -5.36 -25.98
N ASP A 685 24.42 -5.12 -25.54
CA ASP A 685 23.62 -6.10 -24.80
C ASP A 685 23.22 -7.27 -25.68
N MET A 686 22.80 -7.02 -26.94
CA MET A 686 22.53 -8.08 -27.92
C MET A 686 23.79 -8.91 -28.21
N ALA A 687 24.96 -8.27 -28.34
CA ALA A 687 26.24 -8.98 -28.51
C ALA A 687 26.53 -9.92 -27.33
N SER A 688 26.17 -9.47 -26.11
CA SER A 688 26.37 -10.20 -24.86
C SER A 688 25.30 -11.28 -24.59
N GLY A 689 24.24 -11.34 -25.41
CA GLY A 689 23.10 -12.23 -25.23
C GLY A 689 22.17 -11.84 -24.09
N ASN A 690 22.16 -10.56 -23.70
CA ASN A 690 21.21 -10.01 -22.73
C ASN A 690 19.84 -9.81 -23.38
N ILE A 691 18.78 -10.04 -22.60
CA ILE A 691 17.39 -10.02 -23.09
C ILE A 691 16.87 -8.59 -23.10
N SER A 692 16.96 -7.91 -21.95
CA SER A 692 16.49 -6.54 -21.78
C SER A 692 17.67 -5.57 -21.71
N THR A 693 17.50 -4.45 -22.40
CA THR A 693 18.39 -3.29 -22.30
C THR A 693 17.63 -2.15 -21.65
N SER A 694 18.16 -1.71 -20.51
CA SER A 694 17.71 -0.57 -19.75
C SER A 694 18.78 0.51 -19.74
N ILE A 695 18.38 1.78 -19.77
CA ILE A 695 19.31 2.89 -19.94
C ILE A 695 19.23 3.81 -18.73
N GLY A 696 20.39 4.22 -18.22
CA GLY A 696 20.49 5.02 -17.01
C GLY A 696 20.11 4.27 -15.72
N LEU A 697 20.25 4.95 -14.59
CA LEU A 697 19.96 4.39 -13.27
C LEU A 697 18.47 4.08 -13.09
N GLU A 698 17.60 4.99 -13.51
CA GLU A 698 16.15 4.81 -13.40
C GLU A 698 15.65 3.65 -14.27
N GLY A 699 16.13 3.54 -15.50
CA GLY A 699 15.82 2.41 -16.37
C GLY A 699 16.31 1.09 -15.77
N TRP A 700 17.51 1.07 -15.18
CA TRP A 700 18.02 -0.12 -14.49
C TRP A 700 17.13 -0.51 -13.30
N MET A 701 16.72 0.46 -12.47
CA MET A 701 15.79 0.23 -11.36
C MET A 701 14.42 -0.27 -11.83
N LEU A 702 13.87 0.33 -12.88
CA LEU A 702 12.59 -0.09 -13.47
C LEU A 702 12.68 -1.52 -14.02
N ASN A 703 13.79 -1.86 -14.69
CA ASN A 703 14.03 -3.22 -15.14
C ASN A 703 14.15 -4.21 -13.98
N ALA A 704 14.88 -3.85 -12.92
CA ALA A 704 15.03 -4.68 -11.72
C ALA A 704 13.70 -4.93 -10.99
N ILE A 705 12.74 -4.02 -11.12
CA ILE A 705 11.41 -4.18 -10.52
C ILE A 705 10.48 -4.94 -11.46
N ALA A 706 10.51 -4.63 -12.76
CA ALA A 706 9.70 -5.29 -13.77
C ALA A 706 10.14 -6.74 -14.04
N SER A 707 11.37 -7.09 -13.65
CA SER A 707 11.96 -8.41 -13.86
C SER A 707 11.39 -9.51 -12.97
N ALA A 708 10.71 -9.16 -11.86
CA ALA A 708 9.96 -10.07 -11.00
C ALA A 708 8.95 -10.96 -11.76
N THR A 709 8.51 -10.50 -12.94
CA THR A 709 7.56 -11.21 -13.83
C THR A 709 8.18 -11.58 -15.18
N SER A 710 9.39 -11.14 -15.49
CA SER A 710 10.04 -11.38 -16.79
C SER A 710 11.08 -12.50 -16.71
N MET A 711 11.26 -13.24 -17.80
CA MET A 711 12.34 -14.22 -17.88
C MET A 711 13.70 -13.53 -18.03
N GLU A 712 14.60 -13.75 -17.06
CA GLU A 712 15.99 -13.33 -17.15
C GLU A 712 16.95 -14.50 -17.37
N ASN A 713 18.05 -14.22 -18.07
CA ASN A 713 19.12 -15.20 -18.37
C ASN A 713 20.34 -15.07 -17.43
N ASN A 714 20.33 -14.19 -16.42
CA ASN A 714 21.49 -13.91 -15.57
C ASN A 714 21.19 -14.16 -14.10
N PHE A 715 21.65 -15.29 -13.56
CA PHE A 715 21.34 -15.72 -12.19
C PHE A 715 21.70 -14.71 -11.10
N LEU A 716 22.87 -14.06 -11.20
CA LEU A 716 23.28 -13.03 -10.23
C LEU A 716 22.35 -11.82 -10.25
N ARG A 717 21.80 -11.51 -11.42
CA ARG A 717 20.86 -10.41 -11.62
C ARG A 717 19.50 -10.79 -11.02
N THR A 718 18.99 -11.99 -11.32
CA THR A 718 17.79 -12.55 -10.69
C THR A 718 17.87 -12.58 -9.16
N LEU A 719 19.04 -12.93 -8.58
CA LEU A 719 19.23 -12.95 -7.12
C LEU A 719 19.22 -11.55 -6.50
N LEU A 720 19.89 -10.59 -7.13
CA LEU A 720 19.92 -9.19 -6.67
C LEU A 720 18.56 -8.49 -6.82
N GLU A 721 17.81 -8.86 -7.87
CA GLU A 721 16.53 -8.25 -8.22
C GLU A 721 15.34 -8.88 -7.45
N SER A 722 15.47 -10.12 -6.97
CA SER A 722 14.43 -10.82 -6.16
C SER A 722 14.10 -10.22 -4.78
N ARG A 723 14.87 -9.23 -4.29
CA ARG A 723 14.82 -8.79 -2.89
C ARG A 723 13.95 -7.56 -2.55
N PRO A 724 13.60 -6.64 -3.47
CA PRO A 724 12.68 -5.55 -3.12
C PRO A 724 11.46 -5.45 -4.04
N GLU A 725 10.88 -6.58 -4.44
CA GLU A 725 9.87 -6.61 -5.51
C GLU A 725 8.50 -6.01 -5.12
N PHE A 726 8.11 -6.04 -3.84
CA PHE A 726 6.78 -5.54 -3.44
C PHE A 726 6.79 -4.15 -2.82
N THR A 727 7.83 -3.79 -2.05
CA THR A 727 7.84 -2.53 -1.28
C THR A 727 8.37 -1.35 -2.08
N LEU A 728 9.40 -1.54 -2.92
CA LEU A 728 9.96 -0.44 -3.72
C LEU A 728 9.06 -0.08 -4.90
N PHE A 729 8.40 -1.05 -5.54
CA PHE A 729 7.47 -0.77 -6.64
C PHE A 729 6.24 0.00 -6.16
N SER A 730 5.63 -0.42 -5.04
CA SER A 730 4.50 0.31 -4.44
C SER A 730 4.93 1.71 -4.01
N MET A 731 6.11 1.86 -3.40
CA MET A 731 6.65 3.18 -3.04
C MET A 731 6.94 4.06 -4.25
N PHE A 732 7.53 3.54 -5.33
CA PHE A 732 7.85 4.32 -6.52
C PHE A 732 6.58 4.76 -7.27
N ARG A 733 5.61 3.85 -7.42
CA ARG A 733 4.28 4.15 -7.97
C ARG A 733 3.53 5.17 -7.10
N GLU A 734 3.65 5.06 -5.79
CA GLU A 734 3.02 6.01 -4.87
C GLU A 734 3.72 7.37 -4.88
N LEU A 735 5.05 7.42 -5.00
CA LEU A 735 5.84 8.65 -5.15
C LEU A 735 5.52 9.39 -6.46
N THR A 736 5.40 8.66 -7.57
CA THR A 736 4.99 9.25 -8.86
C THR A 736 3.53 9.71 -8.82
N SER A 737 2.62 8.96 -8.19
CA SER A 737 1.23 9.42 -7.97
C SER A 737 1.13 10.64 -7.04
N ARG A 738 2.01 10.74 -6.02
CA ARG A 738 2.04 11.86 -5.06
C ARG A 738 2.64 13.13 -5.68
N LYS A 739 3.57 13.01 -6.62
CA LYS A 739 4.04 14.17 -7.42
C LYS A 739 2.91 14.77 -8.25
N PHE A 740 2.04 13.92 -8.83
CA PHE A 740 0.86 14.35 -9.59
C PHE A 740 -0.15 15.13 -8.72
N THR A 741 -0.43 14.66 -7.50
CA THR A 741 -1.32 15.37 -6.56
C THR A 741 -0.77 16.75 -6.15
N CYS A 742 0.53 17.00 -6.35
CA CYS A 742 1.19 18.23 -5.96
C CYS A 742 1.17 19.30 -7.07
N GLN A 743 1.06 18.92 -8.35
CA GLN A 743 1.16 19.83 -9.51
C GLN A 743 -0.19 20.25 -10.13
N GLN A 744 -1.28 19.51 -9.91
CA GLN A 744 -2.61 19.81 -10.47
C GLN A 744 -3.37 20.98 -9.79
N LYS A 745 -2.65 21.97 -9.26
CA LYS A 745 -3.24 23.18 -8.66
C LYS A 745 -3.44 24.29 -9.70
N VAL A 746 -4.34 24.11 -10.67
CA VAL A 746 -5.13 25.23 -11.24
C VAL A 746 -6.56 24.75 -11.60
N THR A 747 -7.52 25.33 -10.87
CA THR A 747 -8.97 25.42 -11.14
C THR A 747 -9.76 24.14 -11.41
N VAL A 748 -9.81 23.24 -10.42
CA VAL A 748 -11.05 22.52 -10.12
C VAL A 748 -11.54 23.06 -8.80
N SER A 749 -12.80 23.52 -8.78
CA SER A 749 -13.49 24.05 -7.61
C SER A 749 -13.22 23.22 -6.36
N ASP A 750 -12.84 23.91 -5.29
CA ASP A 750 -12.62 23.41 -3.94
C ASP A 750 -13.65 22.35 -3.54
N GLN A 751 -13.23 21.08 -3.52
CA GLN A 751 -13.76 20.01 -2.65
C GLN A 751 -13.17 18.67 -3.10
N GLN A 752 -12.10 18.22 -2.42
CA GLN A 752 -11.80 16.81 -2.10
C GLN A 752 -10.30 16.64 -1.83
N MET A 753 -9.87 17.04 -0.63
CA MET A 753 -8.59 16.60 -0.08
C MET A 753 -8.64 16.64 1.45
N ILE A 754 -9.66 16.01 2.04
CA ILE A 754 -9.82 15.95 3.49
C ILE A 754 -10.45 14.61 3.84
N LEU A 755 -9.69 13.73 4.52
CA LEU A 755 -10.14 12.85 5.61
C LEU A 755 -9.20 11.63 5.77
N LEU A 756 -8.23 11.75 6.68
CA LEU A 756 -7.60 10.58 7.32
C LEU A 756 -7.05 10.88 8.73
N LEU A 757 -7.51 11.95 9.36
CA LEU A 757 -7.10 12.34 10.70
C LEU A 757 -8.34 12.82 11.46
N LEU A 758 -8.41 12.44 12.74
CA LEU A 758 -9.37 12.81 13.80
C LEU A 758 -10.39 11.73 14.16
N SER A 759 -10.06 10.96 15.20
CA SER A 759 -11.04 10.42 16.14
C SER A 759 -10.64 10.89 17.54
N VAL A 760 -10.95 12.15 17.83
CA VAL A 760 -10.74 12.74 19.14
C VAL A 760 -11.88 13.72 19.37
N ASP A 761 -12.81 13.36 20.26
CA ASP A 761 -13.82 14.28 20.78
C ASP A 761 -13.29 14.95 22.03
N ILE A 762 -13.46 16.28 22.09
CA ILE A 762 -13.35 17.04 23.32
C ILE A 762 -14.74 17.32 23.86
N THR A 763 -15.02 16.84 25.07
CA THR A 763 -16.02 17.43 25.96
C THR A 763 -15.47 17.37 27.38
N GLY A 764 -14.96 18.50 27.87
CA GLY A 764 -14.48 18.61 29.24
C GLY A 764 -14.49 20.05 29.72
N ALA A 765 -15.54 20.44 30.43
CA ALA A 765 -15.49 21.42 31.52
C ALA A 765 -16.75 21.21 32.39
N ASP A 766 -16.56 21.24 33.71
CA ASP A 766 -17.58 21.19 34.78
C ASP A 766 -18.11 19.81 35.25
N THR A 767 -17.22 18.88 35.61
CA THR A 767 -17.62 17.62 36.25
C THR A 767 -16.85 17.26 37.53
N HIS A 768 -16.73 18.19 38.49
CA HIS A 768 -16.39 17.82 39.89
C HIS A 768 -17.50 18.15 40.91
N HIS A 769 -18.56 18.86 40.52
CA HIS A 769 -19.64 19.23 41.45
C HIS A 769 -20.96 18.45 41.27
N ASN A 770 -21.15 17.70 40.17
CA ASN A 770 -22.47 17.18 39.77
C ASN A 770 -22.72 15.67 39.99
N ALA A 771 -21.71 14.85 40.30
CA ALA A 771 -21.92 13.43 40.60
C ALA A 771 -22.74 13.23 41.90
N ASN A 772 -22.49 14.05 42.93
CA ASN A 772 -23.25 14.05 44.19
C ASN A 772 -24.66 14.64 44.05
N LEU A 773 -24.91 15.49 43.05
CA LEU A 773 -26.22 16.11 42.81
C LEU A 773 -27.20 15.15 42.11
N TYR A 774 -26.71 14.21 41.31
CA TYR A 774 -27.57 13.23 40.63
C TYR A 774 -28.03 12.11 41.59
N GLU A 775 -27.16 11.64 42.50
CA GLU A 775 -27.56 10.74 43.58
C GLU A 775 -28.57 11.40 44.54
N ARG A 776 -28.37 12.67 44.89
CA ARG A 776 -29.36 13.45 45.67
C ARG A 776 -30.68 13.65 44.93
N ARG A 777 -30.67 13.83 43.60
CA ARG A 777 -31.90 13.94 42.78
C ARG A 777 -32.65 12.61 42.63
N GLN A 778 -31.95 11.48 42.57
CA GLN A 778 -32.56 10.15 42.56
C GLN A 778 -33.09 9.74 43.95
N GLN A 779 -32.41 10.10 45.04
CA GLN A 779 -32.93 9.94 46.41
C GLN A 779 -34.14 10.85 46.67
N ASN A 780 -34.15 12.10 46.18
CA ASN A 780 -35.30 13.00 46.33
C ASN A 780 -36.51 12.58 45.45
N ARG A 781 -36.28 11.98 44.27
CA ARG A 781 -37.36 11.38 43.47
C ARG A 781 -37.97 10.13 44.13
N ARG A 782 -37.16 9.32 44.83
CA ARG A 782 -37.65 8.18 45.62
C ARG A 782 -38.39 8.59 46.89
N ARG A 783 -38.07 9.76 47.48
CA ARG A 783 -38.85 10.34 48.59
C ARG A 783 -40.20 10.92 48.12
N MET A 784 -40.23 11.64 47.00
CA MET A 784 -41.49 12.14 46.44
C MET A 784 -42.43 11.03 45.93
N SER A 785 -41.90 9.89 45.47
CA SER A 785 -42.72 8.72 45.10
C SER A 785 -43.24 7.93 46.30
N PHE A 786 -42.74 8.17 47.52
CA PHE A 786 -43.23 7.54 48.75
C PHE A 786 -44.32 8.40 49.42
N GLU A 787 -44.25 9.73 49.29
CA GLU A 787 -45.28 10.65 49.79
C GLU A 787 -46.54 10.70 48.92
N THR A 788 -46.48 10.25 47.67
CA THR A 788 -47.65 10.13 46.77
C THR A 788 -48.38 8.78 46.86
N SER A 789 -47.96 7.92 47.80
CA SER A 789 -48.60 6.63 48.11
C SER A 789 -49.25 6.57 49.51
N ILE A 790 -49.36 7.70 50.21
CA ILE A 790 -50.06 7.84 51.52
C ILE A 790 -51.20 8.90 51.44
N LEU A 791 -51.68 9.20 50.25
CA LEU A 791 -53.01 9.78 49.97
C LEU A 791 -53.69 8.89 48.94
#